data_AF-A0A8T5UQL6-F1
#
_entry.id   AF-A0A8T5UQL6-F1
#
_cell.length_a   1.000
_cell.length_b   1.000
_cell.length_c   1.000
_cell.angle_alpha   90.00
_cell.angle_beta   90.00
_cell.angle_gamma   90.00
#
_symmetry.space_group_name_H-M   'P 1'
#
loop_
_entity.id
_entity.type
_entity.pdbx_description
1 polymer ?
#
loop_
_entity_poly.entity_id
_entity_poly.type
_entity_poly.pdbx_seq_one_letter_code
_entity_poly.pdbx_strand_id
1 'polypeptide(L)'
;MTKKLISDIIFERFGVERYEESLKFPTNKINIISLKENLIEIRAIIFDEEREYHLIIDEKKMEIFHDCDVFFSGMDSYEKTCPHLISLLLMVQPSVSKNILSDFNNYNFTSEDYSSKKKSKNYLELANTSIENNNCIEGLNYLNKAIFNNKDCEPIIEKYLKTAIENNLYLELFEFLQSAYNSDFNTYLHAYDNFIEEGFKSFLKSASIYSFFDLLRIIEFIDNILAYYEFKKESLILSLISNLIKLANSNNFNEKYLALYFIKKKYEILVKSNSTFKEILMSKDYDAFKLNLLNYFLEEIDNFVILDKLKLMKRQFDVFEIPKNHYYEEYKTYKNEIKELEKKVYLKKFAFLKYFKEKYNIKKTKIDFRKKRNAYEVNHDKENLKNPAYNYVINHLGFYGANKSIIKPSEIGLNYLIFEELFLDDLNNFHDILYYKTKFWGEDNKYEINTTDVFSLLSKPTEYNYDVDQSYSSIDDLTIIEWDLASKPRLGSLVNAYGVRVVIPDQNTALFHDIKPFDLCFCKKNPIKIEGNIVRTINIITKCSFKDAVSSIEKGMSFIEGYYPLSLVSSVLKKKISPFEAYKEALNNPNKLFIPNYPKFVKAFRKMLFHFIYKEKGYIYDILKLNPRENANQFIILLNLTTELSGLKLPYTELFQDLLNENSDLQEFRRKILKKIHSNIKDILKLREIGASKVFNLKKMRHTPFVKYSNEILKIRKEEFEQSKVYRYTQDDKIAYEISELIKTYYGSQLSVILKIDMKTTITQEKFNEIQNFSSKLNLKLNLVKNLS
;
A
#
# COMPACT_ATOMS: atom_id res chain seq x y z
N MET A 1 -4.80 3.89 25.50
CA MET A 1 -5.79 4.92 25.95
C MET A 1 -5.53 6.32 25.40
N THR A 2 -4.39 6.62 24.76
CA THR A 2 -4.03 7.98 24.31
C THR A 2 -4.60 8.41 22.95
N LYS A 3 -4.88 7.48 22.02
CA LYS A 3 -5.50 7.83 20.71
C LYS A 3 -6.94 8.32 20.82
N LYS A 4 -7.75 7.75 21.73
CA LYS A 4 -9.12 8.23 21.99
C LYS A 4 -9.12 9.70 22.39
N LEU A 5 -8.19 10.08 23.29
CA LEU A 5 -8.08 11.46 23.77
C LEU A 5 -7.77 12.47 22.65
N ILE A 6 -6.96 12.11 21.65
CA ILE A 6 -6.64 12.98 20.51
C ILE A 6 -7.81 13.06 19.53
N SER A 7 -8.46 11.93 19.24
CA SER A 7 -9.68 11.91 18.42
C SER A 7 -10.76 12.78 19.03
N ASP A 8 -10.97 12.71 20.35
CA ASP A 8 -11.97 13.49 21.07
C ASP A 8 -11.64 14.99 21.01
N ILE A 9 -10.37 15.39 21.18
CA ILE A 9 -9.94 16.79 21.01
C ILE A 9 -10.16 17.27 19.57
N ILE A 10 -9.87 16.44 18.56
CA ILE A 10 -10.11 16.78 17.15
C ILE A 10 -11.61 16.90 16.86
N PHE A 11 -12.44 16.02 17.42
CA PHE A 11 -13.89 16.11 17.29
C PHE A 11 -14.45 17.40 17.88
N GLU A 12 -14.08 17.70 19.13
CA GLU A 12 -14.51 18.92 19.82
C GLU A 12 -14.02 20.18 19.09
N ARG A 13 -12.82 20.13 18.52
CA ARG A 13 -12.17 21.31 17.94
C ARG A 13 -12.34 21.47 16.44
N PHE A 14 -12.68 20.46 15.65
CA PHE A 14 -12.78 20.59 14.19
C PHE A 14 -14.01 19.89 13.58
N GLY A 15 -14.82 19.22 14.41
CA GLY A 15 -16.04 18.53 14.00
C GLY A 15 -15.80 17.09 13.51
N VAL A 16 -16.88 16.30 13.53
CA VAL A 16 -16.88 14.87 13.16
C VAL A 16 -16.58 14.67 11.67
N GLU A 17 -17.13 15.52 10.80
CA GLU A 17 -16.97 15.38 9.35
C GLU A 17 -15.50 15.46 8.91
N ARG A 18 -14.74 16.47 9.39
CA ARG A 18 -13.31 16.61 9.04
C ARG A 18 -12.45 15.48 9.60
N TYR A 19 -12.80 14.96 10.78
CA TYR A 19 -12.14 13.77 11.32
C TYR A 19 -12.37 12.55 10.42
N GLU A 20 -13.61 12.29 10.01
CA GLU A 20 -13.94 11.18 9.12
C GLU A 20 -13.27 11.31 7.74
N GLU A 21 -13.16 12.52 7.20
CA GLU A 21 -12.39 12.78 5.98
C GLU A 21 -10.90 12.48 6.15
N SER A 22 -10.31 12.87 7.29
CA SER A 22 -8.90 12.59 7.59
C SER A 22 -8.61 11.09 7.75
N LEU A 23 -9.57 10.31 8.23
CA LEU A 23 -9.45 8.85 8.32
C LEU A 23 -9.54 8.15 6.95
N LYS A 24 -10.23 8.78 5.99
CA LYS A 24 -10.27 8.30 4.60
C LYS A 24 -8.97 8.61 3.86
N PHE A 25 -8.17 9.57 4.34
CA PHE A 25 -6.88 9.90 3.75
C PHE A 25 -5.83 8.82 4.08
N PRO A 26 -5.25 8.14 3.06
CA PRO A 26 -4.27 7.08 3.28
C PRO A 26 -3.00 7.59 3.98
N THR A 27 -2.64 7.00 5.12
CA THR A 27 -1.44 7.42 5.89
C THR A 27 -0.13 7.18 5.14
N ASN A 28 -0.09 6.21 4.21
CA ASN A 28 1.06 5.97 3.33
C ASN A 28 1.30 7.11 2.31
N LYS A 29 0.38 8.08 2.18
CA LYS A 29 0.58 9.30 1.38
C LYS A 29 1.31 10.41 2.14
N ILE A 30 1.56 10.26 3.45
CA ILE A 30 2.27 11.25 4.27
C ILE A 30 3.66 10.69 4.60
N ASN A 31 4.69 11.34 4.07
CA ASN A 31 6.08 11.04 4.38
C ASN A 31 6.64 12.07 5.36
N ILE A 32 6.92 11.67 6.60
CA ILE A 32 7.57 12.52 7.59
C ILE A 32 9.08 12.49 7.32
N ILE A 33 9.62 13.62 6.88
CA ILE A 33 11.05 13.81 6.58
C ILE A 33 11.84 13.91 7.87
N SER A 34 11.38 14.75 8.79
CA SER A 34 12.03 14.96 10.08
C SER A 34 11.00 15.29 11.16
N LEU A 35 11.27 14.78 12.36
CA LEU A 35 10.46 14.97 13.56
C LEU A 35 11.42 15.24 14.72
N LYS A 36 11.38 16.44 15.27
CA LYS A 36 12.10 16.82 16.50
C LYS A 36 11.09 17.09 17.60
N GLU A 37 11.29 16.48 18.76
CA GLU A 37 10.33 16.54 19.89
C GLU A 37 10.70 17.61 20.94
N ASN A 38 11.99 18.00 21.06
CA ASN A 38 12.45 19.08 21.93
C ASN A 38 12.52 20.39 21.14
N LEU A 39 11.52 21.26 21.33
CA LEU A 39 10.99 22.21 20.33
C LEU A 39 10.47 21.46 19.10
N ILE A 40 9.14 21.39 18.98
CA ILE A 40 8.44 20.61 17.98
C ILE A 40 8.72 21.18 16.58
N GLU A 41 9.49 20.45 15.78
CA GLU A 41 9.66 20.70 14.35
C GLU A 41 9.27 19.42 13.59
N ILE A 42 8.18 19.50 12.82
CA ILE A 42 7.71 18.41 11.96
C ILE A 42 7.80 18.86 10.52
N ARG A 43 8.48 18.09 9.67
CA ARG A 43 8.52 18.31 8.22
C ARG A 43 7.94 17.08 7.54
N ALA A 44 6.94 17.28 6.71
CA ALA A 44 6.31 16.22 5.94
C ALA A 44 6.10 16.64 4.48
N ILE A 45 6.07 15.64 3.60
CA ILE A 45 5.55 15.75 2.24
C ILE A 45 4.35 14.83 2.11
N ILE A 46 3.32 15.34 1.44
CA ILE A 46 2.00 14.73 1.31
C ILE A 46 1.69 14.60 -0.17
N PHE A 47 1.28 13.42 -0.60
CA PHE A 47 1.04 13.15 -2.01
C PHE A 47 -0.45 12.94 -2.25
N ASP A 48 -1.08 13.87 -2.97
CA ASP A 48 -2.49 13.77 -3.26
C ASP A 48 -2.86 14.24 -4.68
N GLU A 49 -3.72 13.45 -5.33
CA GLU A 49 -4.23 13.70 -6.70
C GLU A 49 -3.18 14.12 -7.74
N GLU A 50 -2.04 13.41 -7.81
CA GLU A 50 -0.89 13.70 -8.69
C GLU A 50 -0.09 14.97 -8.32
N ARG A 51 -0.37 15.60 -7.18
CA ARG A 51 0.37 16.75 -6.64
C ARG A 51 1.14 16.38 -5.37
N GLU A 52 2.26 17.07 -5.17
CA GLU A 52 3.13 16.95 -4.00
C GLU A 52 2.95 18.22 -3.15
N TYR A 53 2.50 18.05 -1.91
CA TYR A 53 2.28 19.11 -0.94
C TYR A 53 3.30 19.02 0.20
N HIS A 54 3.73 20.15 0.73
CA HIS A 54 4.60 20.25 1.89
C HIS A 54 3.79 20.66 3.12
N LEU A 55 4.00 19.99 4.24
CA LEU A 55 3.42 20.35 5.53
C LEU A 55 4.54 20.49 6.57
N ILE A 56 4.66 21.66 7.19
CA ILE A 56 5.70 21.96 8.17
C ILE A 56 5.06 22.56 9.40
N ILE A 57 5.38 22.02 10.58
CA ILE A 57 4.99 22.56 11.88
C ILE A 57 6.27 22.96 12.60
N ASP A 58 6.42 24.23 12.93
CA ASP A 58 7.59 24.81 13.61
C ASP A 58 7.14 25.58 14.85
N GLU A 59 7.26 24.95 16.02
CA GLU A 59 6.89 25.54 17.31
C GLU A 59 7.79 26.73 17.67
N LYS A 60 9.07 26.71 17.29
CA LYS A 60 9.97 27.84 17.59
C LYS A 60 9.54 29.13 16.89
N LYS A 61 8.99 29.00 15.68
CA LYS A 61 8.44 30.11 14.91
C LYS A 61 6.94 30.34 15.13
N MET A 62 6.29 29.45 15.88
CA MET A 62 4.83 29.37 15.99
C MET A 62 4.17 29.40 14.61
N GLU A 63 4.62 28.53 13.71
CA GLU A 63 4.16 28.49 12.31
C GLU A 63 3.70 27.08 11.88
N ILE A 64 2.55 27.02 11.19
CA ILE A 64 2.11 25.85 10.41
C ILE A 64 2.07 26.25 8.94
N PHE A 65 2.99 25.71 8.15
CA PHE A 65 3.05 25.94 6.71
C PHE A 65 2.45 24.76 5.96
N HIS A 66 1.52 25.02 5.04
CA HIS A 66 1.02 24.03 4.10
C HIS A 66 0.62 24.66 2.78
N ASP A 67 0.91 23.99 1.66
CA ASP A 67 0.65 24.46 0.30
C ASP A 67 -0.52 23.74 -0.39
N CYS A 68 -1.46 23.20 0.39
CA CYS A 68 -2.72 22.70 -0.18
C CYS A 68 -3.72 23.83 -0.45
N ASP A 69 -4.67 23.57 -1.34
CA ASP A 69 -5.68 24.56 -1.76
C ASP A 69 -6.50 25.14 -0.59
N VAL A 70 -6.69 24.36 0.50
CA VAL A 70 -7.40 24.79 1.71
C VAL A 70 -6.63 25.84 2.51
N PHE A 71 -5.30 25.86 2.42
CA PHE A 71 -4.45 26.85 3.09
C PHE A 71 -4.28 28.14 2.27
N PHE A 72 -4.62 28.10 0.98
CA PHE A 72 -4.53 29.22 0.04
C PHE A 72 -5.72 30.19 0.12
N SER A 73 -6.88 29.74 0.58
CA SER A 73 -8.03 30.61 0.80
C SER A 73 -7.76 31.51 2.02
N GLY A 74 -8.06 32.81 1.91
CA GLY A 74 -7.93 33.80 2.99
C GLY A 74 -8.92 33.61 4.15
N MET A 75 -9.21 32.36 4.50
CA MET A 75 -10.11 31.89 5.53
C MET A 75 -9.46 31.97 6.93
N ASP A 76 -10.31 31.95 7.96
CA ASP A 76 -9.88 31.93 9.36
C ASP A 76 -9.05 30.68 9.70
N SER A 77 -8.23 30.77 10.76
CA SER A 77 -7.33 29.67 11.19
C SER A 77 -8.04 28.34 11.41
N TYR A 78 -9.31 28.38 11.81
CA TYR A 78 -10.16 27.21 12.01
C TYR A 78 -10.54 26.52 10.69
N GLU A 79 -10.84 27.31 9.65
CA GLU A 79 -11.25 26.83 8.34
C GLU A 79 -10.07 26.30 7.50
N LYS A 80 -8.85 26.76 7.79
CA LYS A 80 -7.59 26.28 7.19
C LYS A 80 -7.17 24.88 7.63
N THR A 81 -7.90 24.21 8.52
CA THR A 81 -7.56 22.86 9.02
C THR A 81 -7.89 21.74 8.01
N CYS A 82 -7.01 21.47 7.03
CA CYS A 82 -7.26 20.43 6.03
C CYS A 82 -7.16 18.98 6.58
N PRO A 83 -7.74 17.97 5.88
CA PRO A 83 -7.59 16.56 6.26
C PRO A 83 -6.14 16.12 6.40
N HIS A 84 -5.23 16.65 5.59
CA HIS A 84 -3.80 16.31 5.63
C HIS A 84 -3.14 16.62 6.99
N LEU A 85 -3.45 17.78 7.57
CA LEU A 85 -2.90 18.21 8.86
C LEU A 85 -3.42 17.30 9.98
N ILE A 86 -4.72 16.99 9.97
CA ILE A 86 -5.33 16.10 10.95
C ILE A 86 -4.73 14.68 10.83
N SER A 87 -4.59 14.17 9.60
CA SER A 87 -3.95 12.87 9.36
C SER A 87 -2.50 12.84 9.86
N LEU A 88 -1.71 13.90 9.65
CA LEU A 88 -0.36 14.01 10.21
C LEU A 88 -0.38 13.97 11.75
N LEU A 89 -1.27 14.73 12.39
CA LEU A 89 -1.41 14.76 13.86
C LEU A 89 -1.85 13.39 14.42
N LEU A 90 -2.64 12.62 13.68
CA LEU A 90 -3.00 11.25 14.04
C LEU A 90 -1.86 10.24 13.86
N MET A 91 -0.85 10.57 13.04
CA MET A 91 0.33 9.73 12.77
C MET A 91 1.47 9.92 13.77
N VAL A 92 1.62 11.10 14.36
CA VAL A 92 2.69 11.39 15.33
C VAL A 92 2.33 10.93 16.76
N GLN A 93 3.29 11.00 17.68
CA GLN A 93 3.05 10.59 19.06
C GLN A 93 1.93 11.42 19.70
N PRO A 94 1.00 10.82 20.47
CA PRO A 94 -0.11 11.55 21.07
C PRO A 94 0.31 12.72 21.97
N SER A 95 1.47 12.65 22.62
CA SER A 95 2.04 13.76 23.40
C SER A 95 2.36 14.97 22.52
N VAL A 96 3.03 14.75 21.39
CA VAL A 96 3.36 15.79 20.40
C VAL A 96 2.08 16.39 19.81
N SER A 97 1.14 15.55 19.39
CA SER A 97 -0.15 16.01 18.84
C SER A 97 -0.92 16.85 19.86
N LYS A 98 -0.93 16.42 21.13
CA LYS A 98 -1.63 17.15 22.20
C LYS A 98 -1.04 18.55 22.40
N ASN A 99 0.29 18.69 22.38
CA ASN A 99 0.95 19.98 22.53
C ASN A 99 0.66 20.92 21.35
N ILE A 100 0.75 20.41 20.12
CA ILE A 100 0.40 21.21 18.93
C ILE A 100 -1.08 21.63 19.00
N LEU A 101 -1.97 20.73 19.41
CA LEU A 101 -3.38 21.02 19.55
C LEU A 101 -3.64 22.03 20.68
N SER A 102 -3.00 21.94 21.85
CA SER A 102 -3.21 22.92 22.93
C SER A 102 -2.87 24.34 22.48
N ASP A 103 -1.78 24.50 21.73
CA ASP A 103 -1.29 25.81 21.28
C ASP A 103 -1.74 26.18 19.87
N PHE A 104 -2.67 25.43 19.26
CA PHE A 104 -3.06 25.58 17.86
C PHE A 104 -3.45 27.01 17.46
N ASN A 105 -4.11 27.75 18.35
CA ASN A 105 -4.56 29.12 18.09
C ASN A 105 -3.40 30.14 18.05
N ASN A 106 -2.24 29.78 18.60
CA ASN A 106 -1.05 30.62 18.63
C ASN A 106 -0.17 30.43 17.38
N TYR A 107 -0.48 29.44 16.53
CA TYR A 107 0.25 29.22 15.29
C TYR A 107 -0.24 30.14 14.17
N ASN A 108 0.71 30.71 13.44
CA ASN A 108 0.47 31.39 12.18
C ASN A 108 0.40 30.37 11.04
N PHE A 109 -0.69 30.43 10.25
CA PHE A 109 -0.92 29.55 9.11
C PHE A 109 -0.43 30.22 7.83
N THR A 110 0.60 29.66 7.21
CA THR A 110 1.23 30.22 6.01
C THR A 110 1.14 29.28 4.81
N SER A 111 1.11 29.87 3.62
CA SER A 111 1.09 29.14 2.35
C SER A 111 1.85 29.94 1.29
N GLU A 112 2.67 29.25 0.49
CA GLU A 112 3.42 29.83 -0.64
C GLU A 112 3.54 28.79 -1.76
N ASP A 113 3.30 29.20 -3.00
CA ASP A 113 3.33 28.30 -4.15
C ASP A 113 4.73 28.11 -4.74
N TYR A 114 5.51 29.19 -4.93
CA TYR A 114 6.76 29.17 -5.71
C TYR A 114 7.99 29.71 -4.96
N SER A 115 9.16 29.10 -5.19
CA SER A 115 10.48 29.54 -4.66
C SER A 115 10.62 29.59 -3.13
N SER A 116 9.83 28.75 -2.43
CA SER A 116 9.87 28.71 -0.96
C SER A 116 11.12 27.99 -0.46
N LYS A 117 11.98 28.73 0.27
CA LYS A 117 13.16 28.18 0.96
C LYS A 117 12.79 27.00 1.88
N LYS A 118 11.56 26.98 2.41
CA LYS A 118 11.03 25.89 3.24
C LYS A 118 10.87 24.59 2.47
N LYS A 119 10.30 24.65 1.25
CA LYS A 119 10.14 23.49 0.36
C LYS A 119 11.52 22.98 -0.10
N SER A 120 12.41 23.89 -0.49
CA SER A 120 13.79 23.54 -0.87
C SER A 120 14.55 22.81 0.25
N LYS A 121 14.41 23.24 1.51
CA LYS A 121 15.02 22.54 2.65
C LYS A 121 14.50 21.10 2.83
N ASN A 122 13.20 20.87 2.69
CA ASN A 122 12.62 19.53 2.73
C ASN A 122 13.21 18.63 1.63
N TYR A 123 13.33 19.15 0.40
CA TYR A 123 13.96 18.41 -0.69
C TYR A 123 15.44 18.13 -0.45
N LEU A 124 16.19 19.08 0.13
CA LEU A 124 17.60 18.87 0.44
C LEU A 124 17.80 17.79 1.52
N GLU A 125 16.97 17.77 2.57
CA GLU A 125 16.98 16.71 3.59
C GLU A 125 16.71 15.34 2.94
N LEU A 126 15.68 15.24 2.10
CA LEU A 126 15.38 14.02 1.36
C LEU A 126 16.49 13.58 0.42
N ALA A 127 17.10 14.52 -0.31
CA ALA A 127 18.22 14.23 -1.20
C ALA A 127 19.41 13.62 -0.44
N ASN A 128 19.78 14.21 0.70
CA ASN A 128 20.88 13.71 1.52
C ASN A 128 20.61 12.29 1.99
N THR A 129 19.42 12.05 2.55
CA THR A 129 19.02 10.71 2.99
C THR A 129 18.99 9.71 1.84
N SER A 130 18.55 10.09 0.65
CA SER A 130 18.56 9.20 -0.53
C SER A 130 19.99 8.85 -0.98
N ILE A 131 20.90 9.84 -1.02
CA ILE A 131 22.29 9.63 -1.43
C ILE A 131 23.04 8.77 -0.40
N GLU A 132 22.86 9.03 0.90
CA GLU A 132 23.46 8.24 1.99
C GLU A 132 23.01 6.77 1.94
N ASN A 133 21.82 6.49 1.42
CA ASN A 133 21.28 5.16 1.22
C ASN A 133 21.59 4.57 -0.18
N ASN A 134 22.60 5.09 -0.89
CA ASN A 134 23.00 4.65 -2.24
C ASN A 134 21.90 4.72 -3.32
N ASN A 135 20.89 5.58 -3.15
CA ASN A 135 19.86 5.85 -4.15
C ASN A 135 20.10 7.20 -4.83
N CYS A 136 21.20 7.27 -5.59
CA CYS A 136 21.69 8.50 -6.18
C CYS A 136 20.73 9.12 -7.21
N ILE A 137 19.99 8.32 -7.99
CA ILE A 137 19.00 8.82 -8.96
C ILE A 137 17.86 9.57 -8.25
N GLU A 138 17.33 9.00 -7.16
CA GLU A 138 16.30 9.67 -6.36
C GLU A 138 16.86 10.91 -5.65
N GLY A 139 18.10 10.83 -5.15
CA GLY A 139 18.83 11.94 -4.58
C GLY A 139 18.99 13.12 -5.52
N LEU A 140 19.46 12.88 -6.76
CA LEU A 140 19.58 13.90 -7.81
C LEU A 140 18.24 14.53 -8.12
N ASN A 141 17.17 13.75 -8.26
CA ASN A 141 15.83 14.30 -8.50
C ASN A 141 15.39 15.26 -7.37
N TYR A 142 15.61 14.91 -6.10
CA TYR A 142 15.32 15.83 -5.00
C TYR A 142 16.22 17.07 -5.00
N LEU A 143 17.52 16.94 -5.33
CA LEU A 143 18.39 18.11 -5.52
C LEU A 143 17.87 19.02 -6.63
N ASN A 144 17.42 18.44 -7.75
CA ASN A 144 16.81 19.18 -8.85
C ASN A 144 15.62 20.00 -8.34
N LYS A 145 14.69 19.37 -7.61
CA LYS A 145 13.57 20.07 -6.97
C LYS A 145 14.01 21.17 -6.00
N ALA A 146 15.07 20.92 -5.23
CA ALA A 146 15.60 21.90 -4.28
C ALA A 146 16.16 23.15 -4.99
N ILE A 147 16.81 22.97 -6.15
CA ILE A 147 17.36 24.04 -7.00
C ILE A 147 16.23 24.92 -7.55
N PHE A 148 15.24 24.32 -8.21
CA PHE A 148 14.11 25.05 -8.80
C PHE A 148 13.22 25.78 -7.77
N ASN A 149 13.34 25.46 -6.48
CA ASN A 149 12.59 26.09 -5.39
C ASN A 149 13.41 27.06 -4.53
N ASN A 150 14.67 27.37 -4.87
CA ASN A 150 15.50 28.28 -4.10
C ASN A 150 16.25 29.27 -5.00
N LYS A 151 16.17 30.56 -4.66
CA LYS A 151 16.95 31.62 -5.34
C LYS A 151 18.44 31.52 -5.05
N ASP A 152 18.82 31.01 -3.87
CA ASP A 152 20.22 30.81 -3.44
C ASP A 152 20.62 29.32 -3.62
N CYS A 153 20.67 28.85 -4.87
CA CYS A 153 20.82 27.42 -5.19
C CYS A 153 22.23 26.99 -5.60
N GLU A 154 23.20 27.90 -5.70
CA GLU A 154 24.59 27.64 -6.12
C GLU A 154 25.23 26.41 -5.43
N PRO A 155 25.25 26.28 -4.09
CA PRO A 155 25.85 25.11 -3.44
C PRO A 155 25.11 23.79 -3.75
N ILE A 156 23.82 23.88 -4.08
CA ILE A 156 22.99 22.73 -4.42
C ILE A 156 23.28 22.27 -5.85
N ILE A 157 23.51 23.21 -6.77
CA ILE A 157 23.95 22.93 -8.15
C ILE A 157 25.31 22.21 -8.13
N GLU A 158 26.28 22.73 -7.39
CA GLU A 158 27.61 22.09 -7.28
C GLU A 158 27.48 20.64 -6.78
N LYS A 159 26.68 20.44 -5.72
CA LYS A 159 26.43 19.11 -5.18
C LYS A 159 25.77 18.18 -6.20
N TYR A 160 24.80 18.68 -6.97
CA TYR A 160 24.13 17.92 -8.04
C TYR A 160 25.15 17.44 -9.08
N LEU A 161 25.93 18.37 -9.64
CA LEU A 161 26.90 18.09 -10.70
C LEU A 161 27.94 17.08 -10.23
N LYS A 162 28.51 17.30 -9.04
CA LYS A 162 29.50 16.39 -8.44
C LYS A 162 28.94 14.98 -8.22
N THR A 163 27.75 14.89 -7.61
CA THR A 163 27.11 13.59 -7.32
C THR A 163 26.82 12.82 -8.61
N ALA A 164 26.35 13.52 -9.66
CA ALA A 164 26.05 12.88 -10.94
C ALA A 164 27.33 12.35 -11.63
N ILE A 165 28.41 13.12 -11.63
CA ILE A 165 29.69 12.72 -12.25
C ILE A 165 30.33 11.55 -11.50
N GLU A 166 30.45 11.64 -10.16
CA GLU A 166 31.07 10.60 -9.33
C GLU A 166 30.35 9.25 -9.42
N ASN A 167 29.05 9.25 -9.72
CA ASN A 167 28.22 8.06 -9.85
C ASN A 167 27.94 7.65 -11.32
N ASN A 168 28.59 8.28 -12.30
CA ASN A 168 28.38 8.04 -13.74
C ASN A 168 26.91 8.18 -14.21
N LEU A 169 26.14 9.11 -13.63
CA LEU A 169 24.73 9.38 -13.94
C LEU A 169 24.59 10.48 -14.99
N TYR A 170 25.09 10.23 -16.21
CA TYR A 170 25.19 11.24 -17.26
C TYR A 170 23.84 11.57 -17.91
N LEU A 171 22.89 10.64 -17.92
CA LEU A 171 21.53 10.92 -18.38
C LEU A 171 20.89 12.04 -17.54
N GLU A 172 20.91 11.88 -16.22
CA GLU A 172 20.40 12.85 -15.24
C GLU A 172 21.21 14.14 -15.26
N LEU A 173 22.53 14.07 -15.48
CA LEU A 173 23.40 15.24 -15.60
C LEU A 173 22.98 16.12 -16.78
N PHE A 174 22.87 15.55 -17.99
CA PHE A 174 22.56 16.33 -19.18
C PHE A 174 21.09 16.76 -19.25
N GLU A 175 20.17 15.97 -18.70
CA GLU A 175 18.76 16.38 -18.54
C GLU A 175 18.64 17.63 -17.65
N PHE A 176 19.36 17.64 -16.52
CA PHE A 176 19.42 18.79 -15.63
C PHE A 176 20.04 20.01 -16.31
N LEU A 177 21.21 19.84 -16.94
CA LEU A 177 21.89 20.95 -17.62
C LEU A 177 21.02 21.56 -18.71
N GLN A 178 20.38 20.73 -19.55
CA GLN A 178 19.43 21.21 -20.56
C GLN A 178 18.31 22.04 -19.93
N SER A 179 17.70 21.53 -18.86
CA SER A 179 16.63 22.23 -18.15
C SER A 179 17.10 23.54 -17.54
N ALA A 180 18.30 23.56 -16.95
CA ALA A 180 18.91 24.72 -16.32
C ALA A 180 19.27 25.81 -17.36
N TYR A 181 19.84 25.44 -18.52
CA TYR A 181 20.12 26.38 -19.61
C TYR A 181 18.86 26.98 -20.24
N ASN A 182 17.76 26.23 -20.29
CA ASN A 182 16.46 26.71 -20.77
C ASN A 182 15.71 27.59 -19.76
N SER A 183 16.28 27.84 -18.59
CA SER A 183 15.66 28.56 -17.47
C SER A 183 16.51 29.74 -17.03
N ASP A 184 16.03 30.47 -16.01
CA ASP A 184 16.77 31.59 -15.39
C ASP A 184 18.09 31.14 -14.72
N PHE A 185 18.34 29.83 -14.58
CA PHE A 185 19.57 29.31 -13.97
C PHE A 185 20.82 29.40 -14.85
N ASN A 186 20.68 29.70 -16.14
CA ASN A 186 21.81 29.80 -17.08
C ASN A 186 22.94 30.71 -16.55
N THR A 187 22.60 31.83 -15.91
CA THR A 187 23.59 32.78 -15.37
C THR A 187 24.49 32.19 -14.28
N TYR A 188 24.00 31.20 -13.53
CA TYR A 188 24.75 30.54 -12.46
C TYR A 188 25.66 29.43 -12.99
N LEU A 189 25.32 28.82 -14.14
CA LEU A 189 26.06 27.68 -14.68
C LEU A 189 27.49 28.04 -15.12
N HIS A 190 27.75 29.30 -15.48
CA HIS A 190 29.09 29.78 -15.83
C HIS A 190 30.13 29.58 -14.73
N ALA A 191 29.72 29.63 -13.46
CA ALA A 191 30.62 29.37 -12.32
C ALA A 191 31.07 27.89 -12.24
N TYR A 192 30.34 26.99 -12.91
CA TYR A 192 30.53 25.55 -12.85
C TYR A 192 31.03 24.94 -14.17
N ASP A 193 31.56 25.76 -15.08
CA ASP A 193 32.12 25.30 -16.37
C ASP A 193 33.08 24.12 -16.19
N ASN A 194 33.95 24.13 -15.16
CA ASN A 194 34.89 23.04 -14.91
C ASN A 194 34.17 21.69 -14.67
N PHE A 195 33.09 21.67 -13.89
CA PHE A 195 32.28 20.46 -13.67
C PHE A 195 31.56 20.03 -14.94
N ILE A 196 31.04 20.99 -15.72
CA ILE A 196 30.39 20.69 -17.00
C ILE A 196 31.39 20.06 -17.98
N GLU A 197 32.59 20.63 -18.10
CA GLU A 197 33.68 20.11 -18.92
C GLU A 197 34.11 18.70 -18.49
N GLU A 198 34.24 18.47 -17.17
CA GLU A 198 34.52 17.15 -16.62
C GLU A 198 33.39 16.16 -16.95
N GLY A 199 32.13 16.57 -16.82
CA GLY A 199 30.97 15.79 -17.21
C GLY A 199 31.02 15.33 -18.66
N PHE A 200 31.32 16.22 -19.61
CA PHE A 200 31.52 15.86 -21.02
C PHE A 200 32.68 14.87 -21.20
N LYS A 201 33.84 15.13 -20.58
CA LYS A 201 35.03 14.27 -20.70
C LYS A 201 34.79 12.87 -20.14
N SER A 202 34.13 12.77 -18.99
CA SER A 202 33.85 11.50 -18.32
C SER A 202 32.71 10.74 -19.00
N PHE A 203 31.72 11.44 -19.56
CA PHE A 203 30.69 10.84 -20.40
C PHE A 203 31.29 10.18 -21.66
N LEU A 204 32.20 10.84 -22.38
CA LEU A 204 32.84 10.25 -23.56
C LEU A 204 33.57 8.93 -23.25
N LYS A 205 34.11 8.77 -22.03
CA LYS A 205 34.79 7.54 -21.59
C LYS A 205 33.83 6.41 -21.20
N SER A 206 32.56 6.72 -21.00
CA SER A 206 31.54 5.78 -20.50
C SER A 206 30.43 5.47 -21.51
N ALA A 207 30.50 6.04 -22.72
CA ALA A 207 29.48 5.90 -23.76
C ALA A 207 29.12 4.43 -24.09
N SER A 208 30.07 3.51 -23.98
CA SER A 208 29.85 2.07 -24.22
C SER A 208 28.98 1.38 -23.15
N ILE A 209 28.82 1.98 -21.97
CA ILE A 209 28.03 1.42 -20.86
C ILE A 209 26.53 1.70 -21.04
N TYR A 210 26.19 2.74 -21.80
CA TYR A 210 24.81 3.17 -21.98
C TYR A 210 24.06 2.32 -23.01
N SER A 211 22.76 2.15 -22.80
CA SER A 211 21.88 1.68 -23.87
C SER A 211 21.91 2.68 -25.03
N PHE A 212 21.77 2.21 -26.27
CA PHE A 212 21.73 3.12 -27.41
C PHE A 212 20.58 4.13 -27.31
N PHE A 213 19.46 3.75 -26.68
CA PHE A 213 18.35 4.67 -26.45
C PHE A 213 18.70 5.81 -25.49
N ASP A 214 19.35 5.50 -24.37
CA ASP A 214 19.77 6.54 -23.42
C ASP A 214 20.86 7.42 -24.01
N LEU A 215 21.75 6.84 -24.84
CA LEU A 215 22.72 7.61 -25.60
C LEU A 215 22.05 8.65 -26.51
N LEU A 216 21.00 8.26 -27.26
CA LEU A 216 20.23 9.17 -28.11
C LEU A 216 19.56 10.29 -27.31
N ARG A 217 19.01 9.97 -26.13
CA ARG A 217 18.40 10.96 -25.23
C ARG A 217 19.43 11.94 -24.70
N ILE A 218 20.59 11.44 -24.26
CA ILE A 218 21.72 12.28 -23.84
C ILE A 218 22.14 13.20 -24.98
N ILE A 219 22.24 12.70 -26.21
CA ILE A 219 22.59 13.52 -27.37
C ILE A 219 21.56 14.62 -27.64
N GLU A 220 20.27 14.33 -27.53
CA GLU A 220 19.22 15.35 -27.65
C GLU A 220 19.32 16.41 -26.55
N PHE A 221 19.68 16.02 -25.33
CA PHE A 221 19.96 16.95 -24.24
C PHE A 221 21.18 17.82 -24.54
N ILE A 222 22.27 17.20 -24.99
CA ILE A 222 23.50 17.87 -25.40
C ILE A 222 23.19 18.87 -26.52
N ASP A 223 22.49 18.49 -27.59
CA ASP A 223 22.17 19.39 -28.70
C ASP A 223 21.55 20.70 -28.25
N ASN A 224 20.59 20.61 -27.33
CA ASN A 224 19.94 21.78 -26.76
C ASN A 224 20.92 22.57 -25.88
N ILE A 225 21.74 21.92 -25.05
CA ILE A 225 22.80 22.57 -24.28
C ILE A 225 23.75 23.33 -25.22
N LEU A 226 24.18 22.73 -26.33
CA LEU A 226 25.13 23.32 -27.27
C LEU A 226 24.58 24.53 -28.05
N ALA A 227 23.26 24.71 -28.06
CA ALA A 227 22.63 25.89 -28.64
C ALA A 227 22.79 27.14 -27.74
N TYR A 228 22.91 26.95 -26.41
CA TYR A 228 23.10 28.05 -25.44
C TYR A 228 24.54 28.15 -24.96
N TYR A 229 25.11 27.01 -24.57
CA TYR A 229 26.50 26.81 -24.27
C TYR A 229 27.24 26.55 -25.57
N GLU A 230 27.40 27.59 -26.40
CA GLU A 230 28.31 27.50 -27.52
C GLU A 230 29.67 27.10 -26.96
N PHE A 231 30.22 25.97 -27.43
CA PHE A 231 31.60 25.51 -27.20
C PHE A 231 32.61 26.59 -27.68
N LYS A 232 32.65 27.76 -27.05
CA LYS A 232 33.54 28.87 -27.40
C LYS A 232 34.91 28.72 -26.75
N LYS A 233 35.03 27.85 -25.75
CA LYS A 233 36.32 27.43 -25.22
C LYS A 233 36.94 26.42 -26.19
N GLU A 234 37.72 26.94 -27.13
CA GLU A 234 38.58 26.16 -28.02
C GLU A 234 39.39 25.11 -27.23
N SER A 235 39.76 25.42 -25.97
CA SER A 235 40.40 24.51 -25.02
C SER A 235 39.62 23.22 -24.73
N LEU A 236 38.29 23.28 -24.57
CA LEU A 236 37.47 22.10 -24.32
C LEU A 236 37.45 21.21 -25.57
N ILE A 237 37.16 21.79 -26.74
CA ILE A 237 37.15 21.05 -28.01
C ILE A 237 38.50 20.37 -28.24
N LEU A 238 39.61 21.12 -28.10
CA LEU A 238 40.97 20.59 -28.23
C LEU A 238 41.21 19.42 -27.28
N SER A 239 40.72 19.50 -26.03
CA SER A 239 40.85 18.42 -25.04
C SER A 239 40.07 17.14 -25.39
N LEU A 240 39.05 17.24 -26.24
CA LEU A 240 38.23 16.10 -26.68
C LEU A 240 38.75 15.45 -27.96
N ILE A 241 39.63 16.10 -28.73
CA ILE A 241 40.09 15.63 -30.06
C ILE A 241 40.64 14.20 -30.01
N SER A 242 41.58 13.93 -29.10
CA SER A 242 42.21 12.60 -29.00
C SER A 242 41.20 11.51 -28.65
N ASN A 243 40.26 11.80 -27.76
CA ASN A 243 39.19 10.89 -27.39
C ASN A 243 38.22 10.65 -28.55
N LEU A 244 37.79 11.71 -29.26
CA LEU A 244 36.89 11.59 -30.40
C LEU A 244 37.50 10.76 -31.55
N ILE A 245 38.80 10.95 -31.85
CA ILE A 245 39.50 10.13 -32.85
C ILE A 245 39.55 8.67 -32.41
N LYS A 246 39.87 8.41 -31.13
CA LYS A 246 39.90 7.05 -30.58
C LYS A 246 38.51 6.37 -30.67
N LEU A 247 37.46 7.08 -30.29
CA LEU A 247 36.09 6.58 -30.29
C LEU A 247 35.54 6.38 -31.71
N ALA A 248 35.85 7.27 -32.66
CA ALA A 248 35.46 7.12 -34.07
C ALA A 248 36.05 5.87 -34.73
N ASN A 249 37.23 5.44 -34.26
CA ASN A 249 37.91 4.21 -34.69
C ASN A 249 37.60 3.00 -33.79
N SER A 250 36.70 3.14 -32.82
CA SER A 250 36.30 2.04 -31.94
C SER A 250 35.43 1.02 -32.68
N ASN A 251 35.54 -0.25 -32.27
CA ASN A 251 34.63 -1.31 -32.72
C ASN A 251 33.27 -1.27 -32.00
N ASN A 252 33.17 -0.52 -30.89
CA ASN A 252 31.90 -0.37 -30.17
C ASN A 252 30.98 0.61 -30.92
N PHE A 253 29.76 0.16 -31.23
CA PHE A 253 28.79 0.94 -32.00
C PHE A 253 28.42 2.26 -31.33
N ASN A 254 28.19 2.26 -30.01
CA ASN A 254 27.80 3.46 -29.25
C ASN A 254 28.92 4.51 -29.23
N GLU A 255 30.15 4.07 -28.98
CA GLU A 255 31.34 4.93 -29.00
C GLU A 255 31.55 5.56 -30.38
N LYS A 256 31.49 4.74 -31.43
CA LYS A 256 31.64 5.19 -32.82
C LYS A 256 30.52 6.14 -33.22
N TYR A 257 29.28 5.82 -32.87
CA TYR A 257 28.12 6.68 -33.12
C TYR A 257 28.28 8.05 -32.46
N LEU A 258 28.59 8.08 -31.17
CA LEU A 258 28.75 9.32 -30.42
C LEU A 258 29.84 10.20 -31.02
N ALA A 259 30.99 9.61 -31.35
CA ALA A 259 32.10 10.35 -31.95
C ALA A 259 31.74 10.93 -33.32
N LEU A 260 31.20 10.10 -34.23
CA LEU A 260 30.82 10.54 -35.57
C LEU A 260 29.71 11.59 -35.53
N TYR A 261 28.78 11.47 -34.58
CA TYR A 261 27.75 12.48 -34.32
C TYR A 261 28.37 13.85 -33.99
N PHE A 262 29.25 13.90 -32.98
CA PHE A 262 29.93 15.14 -32.59
C PHE A 262 30.79 15.72 -33.73
N ILE A 263 31.51 14.86 -34.47
CA ILE A 263 32.33 15.26 -35.60
C ILE A 263 31.49 15.93 -36.68
N LYS A 264 30.34 15.34 -37.05
CA LYS A 264 29.43 15.93 -38.05
C LYS A 264 28.81 17.24 -37.55
N LYS A 265 28.31 17.26 -36.31
CA LYS A 265 27.64 18.44 -35.75
C LYS A 265 28.56 19.65 -35.58
N LYS A 266 29.85 19.43 -35.29
CA LYS A 266 30.87 20.48 -35.10
C LYS A 266 31.99 20.42 -36.14
N TYR A 267 31.63 19.99 -37.36
CA TYR A 267 32.56 19.73 -38.46
C TYR A 267 33.53 20.89 -38.71
N GLU A 268 33.00 22.11 -38.87
CA GLU A 268 33.82 23.27 -39.24
C GLU A 268 34.92 23.59 -38.22
N ILE A 269 34.64 23.43 -36.93
CA ILE A 269 35.60 23.72 -35.86
C ILE A 269 36.62 22.58 -35.77
N LEU A 270 36.14 21.34 -35.73
CA LEU A 270 36.99 20.17 -35.54
C LEU A 270 37.97 19.97 -36.70
N VAL A 271 37.54 20.16 -37.95
CA VAL A 271 38.42 20.02 -39.13
C VAL A 271 39.47 21.12 -39.20
N LYS A 272 39.15 22.35 -38.75
CA LYS A 272 40.15 23.43 -38.64
C LYS A 272 41.23 23.07 -37.61
N SER A 273 40.85 22.45 -36.50
CA SER A 273 41.80 22.04 -35.44
C SER A 273 42.58 20.77 -35.78
N ASN A 274 42.01 19.83 -36.53
CA ASN A 274 42.67 18.59 -36.94
C ASN A 274 42.06 18.03 -38.25
N SER A 275 42.87 17.94 -39.31
CA SER A 275 42.43 17.49 -40.64
C SER A 275 41.99 16.01 -40.69
N THR A 276 42.42 15.17 -39.74
CA THR A 276 42.04 13.74 -39.68
C THR A 276 40.53 13.54 -39.60
N PHE A 277 39.76 14.49 -39.04
CA PHE A 277 38.31 14.39 -39.02
C PHE A 277 37.67 14.44 -40.42
N LYS A 278 38.31 15.13 -41.38
CA LYS A 278 37.88 15.11 -42.78
C LYS A 278 38.10 13.72 -43.40
N GLU A 279 39.24 13.09 -43.09
CA GLU A 279 39.57 11.74 -43.56
C GLU A 279 38.60 10.71 -42.99
N ILE A 280 38.26 10.80 -41.69
CA ILE A 280 37.28 9.91 -41.04
C ILE A 280 35.93 9.96 -41.77
N LEU A 281 35.42 11.15 -42.10
CA LEU A 281 34.11 11.29 -42.78
C LEU A 281 34.14 10.97 -44.28
N MET A 282 35.32 10.91 -44.91
CA MET A 282 35.48 10.47 -46.30
C MET A 282 35.86 8.98 -46.40
N SER A 283 35.99 8.29 -45.27
CA SER A 283 36.39 6.89 -45.23
C SER A 283 35.25 5.94 -45.64
N LYS A 284 35.62 4.79 -46.20
CA LYS A 284 34.66 3.68 -46.44
C LYS A 284 34.02 3.20 -45.13
N ASP A 285 34.73 3.32 -44.01
CA ASP A 285 34.24 2.93 -42.69
C ASP A 285 33.09 3.82 -42.20
N TYR A 286 33.04 5.09 -42.64
CA TYR A 286 31.93 5.99 -42.37
C TYR A 286 30.69 5.65 -43.21
N ASP A 287 30.86 5.32 -44.49
CA ASP A 287 29.76 4.86 -45.33
C ASP A 287 29.18 3.52 -44.84
N ALA A 288 30.05 2.58 -44.46
CA ALA A 288 29.66 1.33 -43.83
C ALA A 288 28.91 1.57 -42.50
N PHE A 289 29.34 2.55 -41.71
CA PHE A 289 28.66 2.93 -40.48
C PHE A 289 27.25 3.50 -40.73
N LYS A 290 27.06 4.38 -41.73
CA LYS A 290 25.73 4.90 -42.09
C LYS A 290 24.78 3.78 -42.48
N LEU A 291 25.26 2.82 -43.27
CA LEU A 291 24.48 1.65 -43.65
C LEU A 291 24.13 0.79 -42.42
N ASN A 292 25.09 0.56 -41.53
CA ASN A 292 24.85 -0.16 -40.28
C ASN A 292 23.83 0.55 -39.39
N LEU A 293 23.90 1.88 -39.25
CA LEU A 293 22.94 2.68 -38.50
C LEU A 293 21.52 2.61 -39.09
N LEU A 294 21.40 2.63 -40.43
CA LEU A 294 20.12 2.43 -41.11
C LEU A 294 19.59 1.02 -40.85
N ASN A 295 20.41 -0.02 -41.03
CA ASN A 295 20.00 -1.40 -40.78
C ASN A 295 19.56 -1.60 -39.33
N TYR A 296 20.31 -1.05 -38.37
CA TYR A 296 19.96 -1.08 -36.96
C TYR A 296 18.59 -0.42 -36.70
N PHE A 297 18.22 0.64 -37.41
CA PHE A 297 16.88 1.24 -37.29
C PHE A 297 15.76 0.34 -37.82
N LEU A 298 15.98 -0.34 -38.95
CA LEU A 298 15.00 -1.27 -39.52
C LEU A 298 14.87 -2.52 -38.64
N GLU A 299 15.99 -3.04 -38.12
CA GLU A 299 16.00 -4.12 -37.13
C GLU A 299 15.24 -3.72 -35.85
N GLU A 300 15.35 -2.48 -35.38
CA GLU A 300 14.60 -2.01 -34.21
C GLU A 300 13.09 -1.95 -34.48
N ILE A 301 12.67 -1.67 -35.72
CA ILE A 301 11.27 -1.80 -36.16
C ILE A 301 10.83 -3.27 -36.07
N ASP A 302 11.62 -4.19 -36.63
CA ASP A 302 11.34 -5.63 -36.62
C ASP A 302 11.29 -6.20 -35.18
N ASN A 303 12.05 -5.60 -34.27
CA ASN A 303 12.09 -5.94 -32.85
C ASN A 303 11.01 -5.24 -32.00
N PHE A 304 10.03 -4.57 -32.62
CA PHE A 304 8.90 -3.92 -31.94
C PHE A 304 9.28 -2.89 -30.86
N VAL A 305 10.30 -2.10 -31.11
CA VAL A 305 10.84 -1.10 -30.17
C VAL A 305 9.95 0.13 -29.99
N ILE A 306 9.97 0.74 -28.80
CA ILE A 306 9.23 1.96 -28.50
C ILE A 306 9.38 3.08 -29.55
N LEU A 307 8.25 3.66 -29.96
CA LEU A 307 8.20 4.68 -31.00
C LEU A 307 9.07 5.92 -30.70
N ASP A 308 9.33 6.22 -29.44
CA ASP A 308 10.15 7.37 -29.06
C ASP A 308 11.64 7.13 -29.38
N LYS A 309 12.18 5.91 -29.24
CA LYS A 309 13.54 5.58 -29.69
C LYS A 309 13.67 5.80 -31.19
N LEU A 310 12.71 5.29 -31.97
CA LEU A 310 12.70 5.47 -33.43
C LEU A 310 12.55 6.94 -33.84
N LYS A 311 11.74 7.74 -33.12
CA LYS A 311 11.66 9.19 -33.36
C LYS A 311 13.01 9.87 -33.13
N LEU A 312 13.72 9.52 -32.07
CA LEU A 312 15.05 10.07 -31.79
C LEU A 312 16.05 9.67 -32.87
N MET A 313 16.14 8.39 -33.21
CA MET A 313 17.01 7.91 -34.29
C MET A 313 16.74 8.64 -35.61
N LYS A 314 15.46 8.75 -35.99
CA LYS A 314 15.02 9.45 -37.19
C LYS A 314 15.44 10.93 -37.19
N ARG A 315 15.35 11.64 -36.06
CA ARG A 315 15.83 13.04 -35.96
C ARG A 315 17.33 13.15 -36.25
N GLN A 316 18.10 12.11 -35.91
CA GLN A 316 19.55 12.10 -36.12
C GLN A 316 19.96 11.69 -37.53
N PHE A 317 19.08 11.06 -38.32
CA PHE A 317 19.36 10.70 -39.72
C PHE A 317 19.66 11.91 -40.60
N ASP A 318 19.09 13.08 -40.28
CA ASP A 318 19.40 14.32 -40.97
C ASP A 318 20.88 14.73 -40.77
N VAL A 319 21.46 14.46 -39.59
CA VAL A 319 22.88 14.75 -39.28
C VAL A 319 23.85 13.84 -40.04
N PHE A 320 23.44 12.59 -40.28
CA PHE A 320 24.19 11.62 -41.06
C PHE A 320 23.86 11.62 -42.55
N GLU A 321 22.97 12.51 -43.00
CA GLU A 321 22.51 12.63 -44.39
C GLU A 321 21.92 11.32 -44.95
N ILE A 322 21.19 10.56 -44.12
CA ILE A 322 20.50 9.32 -44.54
C ILE A 322 19.19 9.68 -45.25
N PRO A 323 19.00 9.30 -46.54
CA PRO A 323 17.83 9.74 -47.30
C PRO A 323 16.50 9.16 -46.78
N LYS A 324 15.47 10.01 -46.69
CA LYS A 324 14.16 9.70 -46.09
C LYS A 324 13.42 8.53 -46.75
N ASN A 325 13.59 8.36 -48.06
CA ASN A 325 12.97 7.29 -48.84
C ASN A 325 13.44 5.88 -48.42
N HIS A 326 14.58 5.74 -47.72
CA HIS A 326 15.09 4.43 -47.30
C HIS A 326 14.41 3.85 -46.05
N TYR A 327 13.69 4.65 -45.24
CA TYR A 327 13.15 4.17 -43.95
C TYR A 327 11.73 4.65 -43.64
N TYR A 328 11.23 5.70 -44.32
CA TYR A 328 10.04 6.40 -43.86
C TYR A 328 8.73 5.62 -44.02
N GLU A 329 8.59 4.83 -45.08
CA GLU A 329 7.39 4.01 -45.29
C GLU A 329 7.30 2.88 -44.25
N GLU A 330 8.40 2.19 -43.98
CA GLU A 330 8.46 1.17 -42.91
C GLU A 330 8.16 1.78 -41.54
N TYR A 331 8.77 2.91 -41.20
CA TYR A 331 8.46 3.64 -39.96
C TYR A 331 6.98 4.03 -39.85
N LYS A 332 6.35 4.44 -40.94
CA LYS A 332 4.93 4.83 -40.98
C LYS A 332 4.02 3.62 -40.80
N THR A 333 4.33 2.50 -41.45
CA THR A 333 3.63 1.22 -41.29
C THR A 333 3.71 0.76 -39.85
N TYR A 334 4.92 0.69 -39.29
CA TYR A 334 5.17 0.32 -37.90
C TYR A 334 4.41 1.21 -36.91
N LYS A 335 4.41 2.53 -37.12
CA LYS A 335 3.66 3.47 -36.28
C LYS A 335 2.14 3.17 -36.27
N ASN A 336 1.58 2.77 -37.41
CA ASN A 336 0.17 2.38 -37.49
C ASN A 336 -0.08 1.05 -36.78
N GLU A 337 0.81 0.07 -36.95
CA GLU A 337 0.74 -1.22 -36.26
C GLU A 337 0.77 -1.08 -34.74
N ILE A 338 1.68 -0.25 -34.21
CA ILE A 338 1.76 0.02 -32.76
C ILE A 338 0.50 0.72 -32.25
N LYS A 339 -0.08 1.64 -33.03
CA LYS A 339 -1.37 2.26 -32.67
C LYS A 339 -2.50 1.23 -32.60
N GLU A 340 -2.54 0.27 -33.52
CA GLU A 340 -3.52 -0.83 -33.47
C GLU A 340 -3.28 -1.80 -32.31
N LEU A 341 -2.02 -2.09 -31.99
CA LEU A 341 -1.65 -2.88 -30.80
C LEU A 341 -2.09 -2.16 -29.52
N GLU A 342 -1.86 -0.84 -29.41
CA GLU A 342 -2.30 -0.03 -28.28
C GLU A 342 -3.84 -0.13 -28.08
N LYS A 343 -4.62 0.01 -29.16
CA LYS A 343 -6.08 -0.18 -29.12
C LYS A 343 -6.47 -1.57 -28.59
N LYS A 344 -5.80 -2.64 -29.03
CA LYS A 344 -6.05 -4.01 -28.52
C LYS A 344 -5.80 -4.12 -27.01
N VAL A 345 -4.79 -3.42 -26.47
CA VAL A 345 -4.55 -3.41 -25.01
C VAL A 345 -5.66 -2.65 -24.27
N TYR A 346 -6.15 -1.52 -24.82
CA TYR A 346 -7.32 -0.84 -24.26
C TYR A 346 -8.57 -1.71 -24.28
N LEU A 347 -8.80 -2.50 -25.33
CA LEU A 347 -9.92 -3.45 -25.37
C LEU A 347 -9.82 -4.51 -24.27
N LYS A 348 -8.62 -5.05 -23.98
CA LYS A 348 -8.40 -5.94 -22.83
C LYS A 348 -8.72 -5.26 -21.49
N LYS A 349 -8.28 -4.01 -21.31
CA LYS A 349 -8.63 -3.18 -20.14
C LYS A 349 -10.15 -3.05 -20.00
N PHE A 350 -10.85 -2.71 -21.09
CA PHE A 350 -12.30 -2.54 -21.07
C PHE A 350 -13.03 -3.84 -20.78
N ALA A 351 -12.57 -4.96 -21.35
CA ALA A 351 -13.11 -6.27 -21.06
C ALA A 351 -13.02 -6.58 -19.56
N PHE A 352 -11.87 -6.30 -18.94
CA PHE A 352 -11.67 -6.48 -17.50
C PHE A 352 -12.62 -5.59 -16.66
N LEU A 353 -12.76 -4.31 -17.01
CA LEU A 353 -13.67 -3.39 -16.32
C LEU A 353 -15.14 -3.79 -16.51
N LYS A 354 -15.52 -4.26 -17.70
CA LYS A 354 -16.86 -4.79 -18.00
C LYS A 354 -17.16 -6.03 -17.18
N TYR A 355 -16.19 -6.95 -17.03
CA TYR A 355 -16.33 -8.10 -16.14
C TYR A 355 -16.58 -7.67 -14.69
N PHE A 356 -15.88 -6.65 -14.19
CA PHE A 356 -16.13 -6.10 -12.84
C PHE A 356 -17.55 -5.53 -12.71
N LYS A 357 -18.00 -4.77 -13.71
CA LYS A 357 -19.37 -4.24 -13.77
C LYS A 357 -20.40 -5.37 -13.66
N GLU A 358 -20.25 -6.42 -14.46
CA GLU A 358 -21.17 -7.56 -14.49
C GLU A 358 -21.14 -8.37 -13.19
N LYS A 359 -19.94 -8.74 -12.71
CA LYS A 359 -19.76 -9.57 -11.50
C LYS A 359 -20.28 -8.90 -10.24
N TYR A 360 -20.13 -7.59 -10.12
CA TYR A 360 -20.49 -6.83 -8.93
C TYR A 360 -21.77 -6.00 -9.10
N ASN A 361 -22.59 -6.31 -10.12
CA ASN A 361 -23.90 -5.70 -10.37
C ASN A 361 -23.89 -4.16 -10.38
N ILE A 362 -22.88 -3.57 -11.01
CA ILE A 362 -22.80 -2.11 -11.17
C ILE A 362 -23.90 -1.67 -12.14
N LYS A 363 -24.77 -0.75 -11.70
CA LYS A 363 -25.91 -0.29 -12.49
C LYS A 363 -25.44 0.69 -13.57
N LYS A 364 -25.98 0.53 -14.78
CA LYS A 364 -25.85 1.54 -15.84
C LYS A 364 -26.70 2.75 -15.47
N THR A 365 -26.09 3.92 -15.31
CA THR A 365 -26.76 5.11 -14.74
C THR A 365 -26.51 6.35 -15.59
N LYS A 366 -27.39 7.35 -15.48
CA LYS A 366 -27.20 8.64 -16.13
C LYS A 366 -26.26 9.51 -15.28
N ILE A 367 -25.39 10.26 -15.93
CA ILE A 367 -24.50 11.23 -15.31
C ILE A 367 -24.76 12.63 -15.87
N ASP A 368 -24.87 13.62 -14.98
CA ASP A 368 -24.89 15.04 -15.36
C ASP A 368 -23.45 15.55 -15.62
N PHE A 369 -23.08 15.77 -16.87
CA PHE A 369 -21.79 16.35 -17.26
C PHE A 369 -21.86 17.89 -17.25
N ARG A 370 -21.17 18.51 -16.29
CA ARG A 370 -21.04 19.97 -16.21
C ARG A 370 -19.63 20.40 -16.59
N LYS A 371 -19.49 21.14 -17.68
CA LYS A 371 -18.17 21.58 -18.14
C LYS A 371 -17.55 22.62 -17.21
N LYS A 372 -16.31 22.39 -16.78
CA LYS A 372 -15.53 23.27 -15.91
C LYS A 372 -14.11 23.43 -16.49
N ARG A 373 -13.88 24.53 -17.20
CA ARG A 373 -12.63 24.80 -17.96
C ARG A 373 -12.32 23.65 -18.92
N ASN A 374 -11.28 22.86 -18.61
CA ASN A 374 -10.74 21.77 -19.44
C ASN A 374 -11.15 20.37 -18.94
N ALA A 375 -12.13 20.30 -18.03
CA ALA A 375 -12.64 19.07 -17.45
C ALA A 375 -14.18 19.11 -17.34
N TYR A 376 -14.77 17.96 -17.04
CA TYR A 376 -16.17 17.82 -16.67
C TYR A 376 -16.28 17.49 -15.18
N GLU A 377 -17.23 18.14 -14.51
CA GLU A 377 -17.72 17.78 -13.18
C GLU A 377 -18.97 16.91 -13.34
N VAL A 378 -19.02 15.82 -12.59
CA VAL A 378 -19.85 14.64 -12.82
C VAL A 378 -20.43 14.20 -11.48
N ASN A 379 -21.75 14.03 -11.45
CA ASN A 379 -22.45 13.46 -10.30
C ASN A 379 -22.78 11.98 -10.54
N HIS A 380 -22.14 11.11 -9.77
CA HIS A 380 -22.39 9.67 -9.82
C HIS A 380 -23.66 9.27 -9.06
N ASP A 381 -24.23 8.13 -9.43
CA ASP A 381 -25.33 7.51 -8.69
C ASP A 381 -24.90 7.10 -7.27
N LYS A 382 -25.75 7.42 -6.28
CA LYS A 382 -25.44 7.22 -4.86
C LYS A 382 -25.36 5.76 -4.45
N GLU A 383 -26.09 4.85 -5.12
CA GLU A 383 -26.01 3.42 -4.82
C GLU A 383 -24.75 2.81 -5.41
N ASN A 384 -24.41 3.19 -6.65
CA ASN A 384 -23.15 2.78 -7.27
C ASN A 384 -21.94 3.24 -6.45
N LEU A 385 -21.92 4.47 -5.92
CA LEU A 385 -20.81 4.95 -5.07
C LEU A 385 -20.59 4.13 -3.79
N LYS A 386 -21.64 3.45 -3.29
CA LYS A 386 -21.51 2.52 -2.14
C LYS A 386 -20.82 1.21 -2.52
N ASN A 387 -20.71 0.90 -3.82
CA ASN A 387 -20.06 -0.31 -4.32
C ASN A 387 -18.55 -0.07 -4.50
N PRO A 388 -17.67 -0.75 -3.74
CA PRO A 388 -16.23 -0.59 -3.87
C PRO A 388 -15.70 -0.93 -5.28
N ALA A 389 -16.34 -1.87 -5.98
CA ALA A 389 -15.97 -2.20 -7.35
C ALA A 389 -16.30 -1.07 -8.35
N TYR A 390 -17.34 -0.28 -8.09
CA TYR A 390 -17.63 0.90 -8.92
C TYR A 390 -16.56 1.97 -8.75
N ASN A 391 -16.16 2.25 -7.50
CA ASN A 391 -15.08 3.17 -7.20
C ASN A 391 -13.75 2.71 -7.85
N TYR A 392 -13.47 1.40 -7.86
CA TYR A 392 -12.36 0.83 -8.62
C TYR A 392 -12.47 1.15 -10.12
N VAL A 393 -13.64 0.86 -10.74
CA VAL A 393 -13.85 1.07 -12.18
C VAL A 393 -13.67 2.54 -12.56
N ILE A 394 -14.33 3.49 -11.89
CA ILE A 394 -14.26 4.91 -12.26
C ILE A 394 -12.86 5.50 -12.06
N ASN A 395 -12.11 5.07 -11.04
CA ASN A 395 -10.71 5.47 -10.88
C ASN A 395 -9.88 5.09 -12.11
N HIS A 396 -10.08 3.89 -12.65
CA HIS A 396 -9.34 3.40 -13.82
C HIS A 396 -9.80 4.01 -15.15
N LEU A 397 -10.93 4.73 -15.16
CA LEU A 397 -11.38 5.54 -16.29
C LEU A 397 -10.77 6.95 -16.29
N GLY A 398 -10.08 7.36 -15.22
CA GLY A 398 -9.46 8.68 -15.09
C GLY A 398 -10.31 9.70 -14.33
N PHE A 399 -11.29 9.27 -13.54
CA PHE A 399 -12.00 10.15 -12.62
C PHE A 399 -11.14 10.50 -11.39
N TYR A 400 -11.16 11.77 -10.98
CA TYR A 400 -10.42 12.33 -9.84
C TYR A 400 -11.25 13.36 -9.08
N GLY A 401 -10.71 13.96 -8.01
CA GLY A 401 -11.41 14.94 -7.17
C GLY A 401 -12.27 14.29 -6.07
N ALA A 402 -12.86 15.14 -5.24
CA ALA A 402 -13.81 14.74 -4.20
C ALA A 402 -14.96 13.91 -4.81
N ASN A 403 -15.23 12.75 -4.20
CA ASN A 403 -16.19 11.76 -4.70
C ASN A 403 -15.96 11.30 -6.15
N LYS A 404 -14.75 11.46 -6.67
CA LYS A 404 -14.37 11.11 -8.05
C LYS A 404 -15.20 11.83 -9.11
N SER A 405 -15.60 13.06 -8.81
CA SER A 405 -16.52 13.85 -9.63
C SER A 405 -15.88 14.53 -10.83
N ILE A 406 -14.57 14.49 -11.06
CA ILE A 406 -13.92 15.27 -12.12
C ILE A 406 -13.23 14.37 -13.14
N ILE A 407 -13.36 14.67 -14.44
CA ILE A 407 -12.69 13.93 -15.51
C ILE A 407 -12.35 14.82 -16.73
N LYS A 408 -11.24 14.55 -17.42
CA LYS A 408 -10.85 15.27 -18.64
C LYS A 408 -11.56 14.69 -19.89
N PRO A 409 -11.95 15.52 -20.88
CA PRO A 409 -12.57 15.05 -22.12
C PRO A 409 -11.71 14.02 -22.88
N SER A 410 -10.39 14.17 -22.80
CA SER A 410 -9.45 13.22 -23.41
C SER A 410 -9.52 11.82 -22.79
N GLU A 411 -9.75 11.71 -21.49
CA GLU A 411 -9.88 10.42 -20.81
C GLU A 411 -11.22 9.74 -21.18
N ILE A 412 -12.29 10.53 -21.34
CA ILE A 412 -13.57 10.01 -21.83
C ILE A 412 -13.41 9.51 -23.28
N GLY A 413 -12.80 10.30 -24.16
CA GLY A 413 -12.58 9.92 -25.56
C GLY A 413 -11.71 8.67 -25.72
N LEU A 414 -10.69 8.49 -24.89
CA LEU A 414 -9.88 7.26 -24.84
C LEU A 414 -10.71 6.06 -24.35
N ASN A 415 -11.47 6.22 -23.27
CA ASN A 415 -12.28 5.17 -22.65
C ASN A 415 -13.71 5.06 -23.23
N TYR A 416 -13.95 5.62 -24.42
CA TYR A 416 -15.28 5.83 -24.98
C TYR A 416 -16.17 4.56 -24.98
N LEU A 417 -15.63 3.42 -25.44
CA LEU A 417 -16.38 2.15 -25.53
C LEU A 417 -16.87 1.63 -24.18
N ILE A 418 -16.06 1.74 -23.11
CA ILE A 418 -16.47 1.29 -21.78
C ILE A 418 -17.39 2.32 -21.09
N PHE A 419 -17.30 3.60 -21.46
CA PHE A 419 -18.26 4.61 -21.02
C PHE A 419 -19.68 4.30 -21.50
N GLU A 420 -19.84 3.90 -22.77
CA GLU A 420 -21.14 3.50 -23.33
C GLU A 420 -21.74 2.27 -22.62
N GLU A 421 -20.92 1.44 -21.98
CA GLU A 421 -21.37 0.30 -21.17
C GLU A 421 -21.80 0.69 -19.76
N LEU A 422 -21.23 1.76 -19.20
CA LEU A 422 -21.41 2.17 -17.81
C LEU A 422 -22.47 3.26 -17.65
N PHE A 423 -22.69 4.08 -18.68
CA PHE A 423 -23.51 5.27 -18.59
C PHE A 423 -24.59 5.35 -19.66
N LEU A 424 -25.72 5.96 -19.32
CA LEU A 424 -26.87 6.10 -20.21
C LEU A 424 -26.78 7.33 -21.14
N ASP A 425 -25.82 8.22 -20.91
CA ASP A 425 -25.69 9.48 -21.63
C ASP A 425 -25.16 9.31 -23.04
N ASP A 426 -25.73 10.08 -23.96
CA ASP A 426 -25.27 10.14 -25.34
C ASP A 426 -24.08 11.09 -25.45
N LEU A 427 -22.89 10.50 -25.54
CA LEU A 427 -21.62 11.22 -25.62
C LEU A 427 -21.40 11.93 -26.98
N ASN A 428 -22.22 11.66 -27.99
CA ASN A 428 -22.09 12.31 -29.30
C ASN A 428 -22.41 13.82 -29.25
N ASN A 429 -23.08 14.29 -28.20
CA ASN A 429 -23.41 15.70 -28.02
C ASN A 429 -22.22 16.56 -27.53
N PHE A 430 -21.05 15.95 -27.28
CA PHE A 430 -19.88 16.62 -26.72
C PHE A 430 -18.72 16.63 -27.74
N HIS A 431 -18.57 17.75 -28.46
CA HIS A 431 -17.58 17.89 -29.54
C HIS A 431 -16.13 17.61 -29.13
N ASP A 432 -15.73 18.00 -27.91
CA ASP A 432 -14.37 17.77 -27.41
C ASP A 432 -14.10 16.29 -27.12
N ILE A 433 -15.08 15.57 -26.55
CA ILE A 433 -15.01 14.12 -26.35
C ILE A 433 -14.89 13.40 -27.70
N LEU A 434 -15.73 13.78 -28.67
CA LEU A 434 -15.69 13.22 -30.02
C LEU A 434 -14.34 13.47 -30.72
N TYR A 435 -13.76 14.66 -30.59
CA TYR A 435 -12.44 14.94 -31.15
C TYR A 435 -11.37 13.95 -30.64
N TYR A 436 -11.33 13.70 -29.32
CA TYR A 436 -10.36 12.76 -28.75
C TYR A 436 -10.68 11.30 -29.10
N LYS A 437 -11.97 10.92 -29.14
CA LYS A 437 -12.42 9.61 -29.63
C LYS A 437 -11.91 9.38 -31.05
N THR A 438 -12.23 10.28 -31.98
CA THR A 438 -11.85 10.14 -33.41
C THR A 438 -10.34 10.10 -33.59
N LYS A 439 -9.60 10.93 -32.85
CA LYS A 439 -8.12 10.93 -32.89
C LYS A 439 -7.52 9.58 -32.52
N PHE A 440 -8.09 8.91 -31.52
CA PHE A 440 -7.59 7.63 -31.02
C PHE A 440 -8.17 6.43 -31.76
N TRP A 441 -9.49 6.27 -31.74
CA TRP A 441 -10.22 5.12 -32.29
C TRP A 441 -10.42 5.19 -33.81
N GLY A 442 -10.49 6.39 -34.38
CA GLY A 442 -10.85 6.62 -35.78
C GLY A 442 -12.30 7.07 -35.95
N GLU A 443 -12.71 7.37 -37.17
CA GLU A 443 -14.08 7.82 -37.50
C GLU A 443 -15.08 6.65 -37.50
N ASP A 444 -14.67 5.47 -37.96
CA ASP A 444 -15.51 4.26 -37.94
C ASP A 444 -15.38 3.50 -36.60
N ASN A 445 -16.48 3.38 -35.85
CA ASN A 445 -16.56 2.52 -34.66
C ASN A 445 -16.65 1.04 -35.05
N LYS A 446 -15.52 0.42 -35.44
CA LYS A 446 -15.44 -1.02 -35.75
C LYS A 446 -15.06 -1.90 -34.54
N TYR A 447 -14.80 -1.29 -33.38
CA TYR A 447 -14.28 -1.98 -32.21
C TYR A 447 -15.37 -2.22 -31.17
N GLU A 448 -15.40 -3.43 -30.61
CA GLU A 448 -16.31 -3.83 -29.54
C GLU A 448 -15.54 -4.49 -28.39
N ILE A 449 -16.12 -4.44 -27.18
CA ILE A 449 -15.53 -5.06 -26.00
C ILE A 449 -15.85 -6.55 -25.99
N ASN A 450 -14.84 -7.38 -26.25
CA ASN A 450 -14.98 -8.83 -26.17
C ASN A 450 -14.72 -9.34 -24.75
N THR A 451 -15.70 -10.02 -24.15
CA THR A 451 -15.59 -10.54 -22.78
C THR A 451 -14.58 -11.68 -22.63
N THR A 452 -14.20 -12.37 -23.71
CA THR A 452 -13.18 -13.43 -23.64
C THR A 452 -11.76 -12.89 -23.41
N ASP A 453 -11.50 -11.64 -23.76
CA ASP A 453 -10.19 -11.01 -23.57
C ASP A 453 -9.80 -10.90 -22.09
N VAL A 454 -10.80 -10.97 -21.20
CA VAL A 454 -10.66 -11.00 -19.73
C VAL A 454 -9.81 -12.18 -19.26
N PHE A 455 -9.88 -13.34 -19.92
CA PHE A 455 -9.19 -14.56 -19.44
C PHE A 455 -7.68 -14.40 -19.39
N SER A 456 -7.10 -13.54 -20.24
CA SER A 456 -5.68 -13.21 -20.22
C SER A 456 -5.26 -12.48 -18.92
N LEU A 457 -6.18 -11.73 -18.30
CA LEU A 457 -5.96 -10.94 -17.09
C LEU A 457 -6.44 -11.63 -15.80
N LEU A 458 -7.30 -12.66 -15.90
CA LEU A 458 -7.87 -13.38 -14.75
C LEU A 458 -7.30 -14.78 -14.49
N SER A 459 -6.30 -15.23 -15.27
CA SER A 459 -5.83 -16.62 -15.13
C SER A 459 -5.17 -16.91 -13.78
N LYS A 460 -5.28 -18.18 -13.34
CA LYS A 460 -4.92 -18.62 -11.98
C LYS A 460 -3.49 -18.17 -11.62
N PRO A 461 -3.28 -17.58 -10.43
CA PRO A 461 -1.94 -17.26 -9.97
C PRO A 461 -1.13 -18.54 -9.88
N THR A 462 -0.03 -18.62 -10.61
CA THR A 462 0.99 -19.63 -10.36
C THR A 462 1.60 -19.32 -8.99
N GLU A 463 1.60 -20.28 -8.07
CA GLU A 463 2.28 -20.10 -6.80
C GLU A 463 3.78 -20.25 -7.03
N TYR A 464 4.49 -19.12 -6.97
CA TYR A 464 5.94 -19.08 -7.02
C TYR A 464 6.46 -19.17 -5.59
N ASN A 465 7.20 -20.22 -5.27
CA ASN A 465 8.02 -20.30 -4.06
C ASN A 465 9.46 -20.02 -4.50
N TYR A 466 9.98 -18.83 -4.22
CA TYR A 466 11.39 -18.52 -4.43
C TYR A 466 12.03 -18.13 -3.10
N ASP A 467 13.15 -18.77 -2.77
CA ASP A 467 14.07 -18.29 -1.73
C ASP A 467 14.89 -17.12 -2.29
N VAL A 468 14.25 -15.97 -2.50
CA VAL A 468 14.90 -14.75 -3.03
C VAL A 468 16.05 -14.27 -2.12
N ASP A 469 16.04 -14.70 -0.84
CA ASP A 469 17.10 -14.45 0.13
C ASP A 469 18.47 -15.03 -0.27
N GLN A 470 18.55 -15.96 -1.24
CA GLN A 470 19.82 -16.59 -1.65
C GLN A 470 20.54 -15.87 -2.80
N SER A 471 19.85 -15.03 -3.59
CA SER A 471 20.41 -14.43 -4.82
C SER A 471 20.74 -12.93 -4.71
N TYR A 472 20.34 -12.27 -3.62
CA TYR A 472 20.62 -10.86 -3.37
C TYR A 472 21.37 -10.68 -2.06
N SER A 473 22.38 -9.80 -2.06
CA SER A 473 23.30 -9.56 -0.95
C SER A 473 22.65 -8.90 0.27
N SER A 474 21.52 -8.19 0.10
CA SER A 474 20.76 -7.58 1.20
C SER A 474 19.26 -7.49 0.89
N ILE A 475 18.43 -7.72 1.91
CA ILE A 475 16.98 -7.45 1.87
C ILE A 475 16.70 -5.94 1.70
N ASP A 476 17.63 -5.08 2.08
CA ASP A 476 17.46 -3.62 2.04
C ASP A 476 17.44 -3.05 0.61
N ASP A 477 17.98 -3.79 -0.36
CA ASP A 477 17.98 -3.44 -1.79
C ASP A 477 16.65 -3.79 -2.48
N LEU A 478 15.75 -4.47 -1.77
CA LEU A 478 14.52 -5.03 -2.30
C LEU A 478 13.27 -4.36 -1.72
N THR A 479 12.20 -4.39 -2.49
CA THR A 479 10.89 -3.92 -2.08
C THR A 479 9.80 -4.81 -2.67
N ILE A 480 8.68 -4.95 -1.97
CA ILE A 480 7.50 -5.66 -2.48
C ILE A 480 6.54 -4.65 -3.07
N ILE A 481 6.07 -4.87 -4.30
CA ILE A 481 5.10 -3.99 -4.96
C ILE A 481 3.87 -4.81 -5.37
N GLU A 482 2.69 -4.35 -4.95
CA GLU A 482 1.42 -4.78 -5.52
C GLU A 482 1.17 -4.06 -6.84
N TRP A 483 0.87 -4.76 -7.92
CA TRP A 483 0.58 -4.15 -9.23
C TRP A 483 -0.92 -4.00 -9.45
N ASP A 484 -1.35 -2.94 -10.13
CA ASP A 484 -2.77 -2.68 -10.44
C ASP A 484 -2.98 -2.51 -11.95
N LEU A 485 -4.24 -2.50 -12.41
CA LEU A 485 -4.61 -2.24 -13.79
C LEU A 485 -4.15 -0.84 -14.21
N ALA A 486 -3.52 -0.70 -15.38
CA ALA A 486 -3.10 0.61 -15.86
C ALA A 486 -4.30 1.52 -16.16
N SER A 487 -4.26 2.75 -15.63
CA SER A 487 -5.17 3.84 -16.05
C SER A 487 -4.90 4.22 -17.52
N LYS A 488 -3.62 4.27 -17.92
CA LYS A 488 -3.15 4.56 -19.29
C LYS A 488 -2.26 3.44 -19.82
N PRO A 489 -2.82 2.45 -20.53
CA PRO A 489 -2.08 1.31 -21.11
C PRO A 489 -0.82 1.64 -21.92
N ARG A 490 -0.75 2.83 -22.53
CA ARG A 490 0.41 3.29 -23.32
C ARG A 490 1.69 3.49 -22.51
N LEU A 491 1.57 3.71 -21.20
CA LEU A 491 2.71 3.82 -20.28
C LEU A 491 3.18 2.43 -19.80
N GLY A 492 2.63 1.38 -20.41
CA GLY A 492 2.83 0.00 -20.03
C GLY A 492 1.60 -0.60 -19.36
N SER A 493 1.58 -1.92 -19.34
CA SER A 493 0.74 -2.66 -18.42
C SER A 493 1.17 -2.27 -17.01
N LEU A 494 0.20 -1.89 -16.20
CA LEU A 494 0.26 -1.79 -14.75
C LEU A 494 0.94 -0.54 -14.19
N VAL A 495 0.10 0.26 -13.56
CA VAL A 495 0.50 1.42 -12.79
C VAL A 495 0.12 1.10 -11.36
N ASN A 496 1.09 0.89 -10.47
CA ASN A 496 0.77 1.02 -9.05
C ASN A 496 0.79 2.52 -8.72
N ALA A 497 -0.39 3.08 -8.46
CA ALA A 497 -0.56 4.46 -8.01
C ALA A 497 -0.75 4.57 -6.48
N TYR A 498 -0.60 3.47 -5.74
CA TYR A 498 -0.83 3.44 -4.31
C TYR A 498 0.46 3.72 -3.54
N GLY A 499 0.54 4.96 -3.06
CA GLY A 499 1.73 5.56 -2.50
C GLY A 499 2.32 6.56 -3.49
N VAL A 500 2.39 7.82 -3.08
CA VAL A 500 3.38 8.86 -3.40
C VAL A 500 3.88 9.09 -4.86
N ARG A 501 4.19 8.07 -5.67
CA ARG A 501 4.78 8.15 -7.01
C ARG A 501 4.15 7.09 -7.92
N VAL A 502 3.95 7.40 -9.21
CA VAL A 502 3.48 6.44 -10.20
C VAL A 502 4.60 5.43 -10.45
N VAL A 503 4.40 4.16 -10.12
CA VAL A 503 5.40 3.12 -10.41
C VAL A 503 5.00 2.38 -11.69
N ILE A 504 5.94 2.27 -12.62
CA ILE A 504 5.82 1.46 -13.83
C ILE A 504 6.90 0.38 -13.86
N PRO A 505 6.59 -0.81 -14.40
CA PRO A 505 7.57 -1.87 -14.55
C PRO A 505 8.56 -1.52 -15.66
N ASP A 506 9.83 -1.89 -15.49
CA ASP A 506 10.82 -1.83 -16.56
C ASP A 506 10.41 -2.76 -17.72
N GLN A 507 10.27 -2.17 -18.91
CA GLN A 507 9.86 -2.85 -20.14
C GLN A 507 10.85 -3.93 -20.57
N ASN A 508 12.11 -3.81 -20.16
CA ASN A 508 13.15 -4.80 -20.48
C ASN A 508 13.08 -6.05 -19.61
N THR A 509 12.15 -6.11 -18.64
CA THR A 509 11.97 -7.29 -17.80
C THR A 509 11.13 -8.33 -18.52
N ALA A 510 11.55 -9.60 -18.47
CA ALA A 510 10.76 -10.70 -19.04
C ALA A 510 9.36 -10.81 -18.43
N LEU A 511 9.16 -10.30 -17.21
CA LEU A 511 7.89 -10.30 -16.51
C LEU A 511 6.96 -9.15 -16.93
N PHE A 512 7.43 -8.14 -17.66
CA PHE A 512 6.65 -6.95 -18.04
C PHE A 512 5.28 -7.31 -18.65
N HIS A 513 5.25 -8.28 -19.57
CA HIS A 513 4.02 -8.72 -20.24
C HIS A 513 3.19 -9.72 -19.42
N ASP A 514 3.77 -10.32 -18.38
CA ASP A 514 3.16 -11.37 -17.56
C ASP A 514 2.50 -10.86 -16.29
N ILE A 515 2.87 -9.67 -15.82
CA ILE A 515 2.29 -9.10 -14.61
C ILE A 515 0.81 -8.77 -14.86
N LYS A 516 -0.01 -9.03 -13.85
CA LYS A 516 -1.47 -8.85 -13.88
C LYS A 516 -1.92 -7.93 -12.75
N PRO A 517 -3.12 -7.33 -12.86
CA PRO A 517 -3.72 -6.60 -11.76
C PRO A 517 -3.77 -7.49 -10.51
N PHE A 518 -3.39 -6.92 -9.37
CA PHE A 518 -3.27 -7.54 -8.03
C PHE A 518 -2.12 -8.55 -7.86
N ASP A 519 -1.17 -8.63 -8.80
CA ASP A 519 0.05 -9.43 -8.59
C ASP A 519 0.97 -8.75 -7.56
N LEU A 520 1.56 -9.54 -6.67
CA LEU A 520 2.66 -9.08 -5.80
C LEU A 520 3.98 -9.47 -6.44
N CYS A 521 4.96 -8.56 -6.47
CA CYS A 521 6.29 -8.83 -7.00
C CYS A 521 7.39 -8.36 -6.05
N PHE A 522 8.50 -9.09 -6.06
CA PHE A 522 9.78 -8.59 -5.56
C PHE A 522 10.41 -7.70 -6.63
N CYS A 523 10.83 -6.52 -6.22
CA CYS A 523 11.37 -5.49 -7.07
C CYS A 523 12.66 -4.92 -6.48
N LYS A 524 13.53 -4.39 -7.33
CA LYS A 524 14.64 -3.55 -6.85
C LYS A 524 14.06 -2.27 -6.25
N LYS A 525 14.52 -1.91 -5.05
CA LYS A 525 14.07 -0.71 -4.34
C LYS A 525 14.47 0.57 -5.07
N ASN A 526 15.69 0.59 -5.63
CA ASN A 526 16.18 1.73 -6.39
C ASN A 526 15.57 1.72 -7.80
N PRO A 527 14.95 2.84 -8.23
CA PRO A 527 14.42 2.95 -9.59
C PRO A 527 15.56 2.98 -10.62
N ILE A 528 15.28 2.46 -11.81
CA ILE A 528 16.19 2.59 -12.97
C ILE A 528 16.13 4.01 -13.54
N LYS A 529 14.95 4.64 -13.47
CA LYS A 529 14.70 5.96 -14.02
C LYS A 529 13.55 6.65 -13.30
N ILE A 530 13.56 7.98 -13.25
CA ILE A 530 12.43 8.78 -12.78
C ILE A 530 12.05 9.83 -13.83
N GLU A 531 10.83 9.78 -14.36
CA GLU A 531 10.31 10.72 -15.36
C GLU A 531 9.33 11.74 -14.74
N GLY A 532 9.43 13.00 -15.15
CA GLY A 532 8.51 14.06 -14.73
C GLY A 532 8.41 14.22 -13.21
N ASN A 533 9.46 13.83 -12.49
CA ASN A 533 9.57 13.82 -11.02
C ASN A 533 8.59 12.91 -10.25
N ILE A 534 7.71 12.20 -10.94
CA ILE A 534 6.59 11.44 -10.34
C ILE A 534 6.61 9.98 -10.78
N VAL A 535 7.02 9.67 -12.03
CA VAL A 535 6.95 8.31 -12.57
C VAL A 535 8.27 7.59 -12.33
N ARG A 536 8.26 6.47 -11.60
CA ARG A 536 9.44 5.63 -11.32
C ARG A 536 9.39 4.36 -12.13
N THR A 537 10.43 4.09 -12.90
CA THR A 537 10.61 2.80 -13.58
C THR A 537 11.38 1.86 -12.67
N ILE A 538 10.76 0.73 -12.29
CA ILE A 538 11.32 -0.22 -11.34
C ILE A 538 11.59 -1.57 -12.01
N ASN A 539 12.76 -2.15 -11.70
CA ASN A 539 13.11 -3.48 -12.17
C ASN A 539 12.37 -4.55 -11.34
N ILE A 540 11.66 -5.43 -12.04
CA ILE A 540 10.96 -6.56 -11.45
C ILE A 540 11.85 -7.79 -11.48
N ILE A 541 12.02 -8.39 -10.31
CA ILE A 541 12.83 -9.59 -10.14
C ILE A 541 11.97 -10.82 -10.38
N THR A 542 10.90 -10.96 -9.59
CA THR A 542 10.02 -12.13 -9.66
C THR A 542 8.68 -11.86 -8.99
N LYS A 543 7.70 -12.71 -9.30
CA LYS A 543 6.40 -12.72 -8.61
C LYS A 543 6.54 -13.31 -7.21
N CYS A 544 5.74 -12.79 -6.28
CA CYS A 544 5.80 -13.06 -4.85
C CYS A 544 4.48 -13.66 -4.36
N SER A 545 4.54 -14.69 -3.53
CA SER A 545 3.35 -15.21 -2.84
C SER A 545 3.01 -14.37 -1.61
N PHE A 546 1.76 -14.39 -1.13
CA PHE A 546 1.42 -13.71 0.14
C PHE A 546 2.22 -14.21 1.33
N LYS A 547 2.60 -15.50 1.32
CA LYS A 547 3.42 -16.09 2.39
C LYS A 547 4.81 -15.47 2.39
N ASP A 548 5.41 -15.33 1.21
CA ASP A 548 6.75 -14.76 1.07
C ASP A 548 6.72 -13.26 1.35
N ALA A 549 5.70 -12.54 0.85
CA ALA A 549 5.52 -11.13 1.14
C ALA A 549 5.44 -10.86 2.65
N VAL A 550 4.60 -11.60 3.38
CA VAL A 550 4.47 -11.48 4.84
C VAL A 550 5.80 -11.80 5.53
N SER A 551 6.45 -12.91 5.16
CA SER A 551 7.75 -13.33 5.72
C SER A 551 8.85 -12.29 5.48
N SER A 552 8.91 -11.69 4.29
CA SER A 552 9.90 -10.66 3.96
C SER A 552 9.63 -9.36 4.72
N ILE A 553 8.36 -8.97 4.90
CA ILE A 553 8.00 -7.82 5.76
C ILE A 553 8.34 -8.09 7.23
N GLU A 554 8.19 -9.33 7.72
CA GLU A 554 8.66 -9.73 9.06
C GLU A 554 10.17 -9.53 9.23
N LYS A 555 10.95 -9.72 8.16
CA LYS A 555 12.39 -9.47 8.11
C LYS A 555 12.76 -8.00 7.92
N GLY A 556 11.79 -7.11 7.77
CA GLY A 556 12.01 -5.66 7.62
C GLY A 556 11.98 -5.13 6.19
N MET A 557 11.63 -5.96 5.20
CA MET A 557 11.57 -5.50 3.80
C MET A 557 10.53 -4.39 3.62
N SER A 558 10.89 -3.38 2.83
CA SER A 558 9.98 -2.30 2.43
C SER A 558 8.91 -2.80 1.45
N PHE A 559 7.76 -2.11 1.38
CA PHE A 559 6.68 -2.47 0.47
C PHE A 559 5.87 -1.26 0.02
N ILE A 560 5.27 -1.40 -1.16
CA ILE A 560 4.27 -0.50 -1.75
C ILE A 560 2.98 -1.31 -1.88
N GLU A 561 2.05 -1.08 -0.96
CA GLU A 561 0.76 -1.77 -0.94
C GLU A 561 -0.28 -1.08 -1.83
N GLY A 562 -1.14 -1.88 -2.48
CA GLY A 562 -2.31 -1.41 -3.21
C GLY A 562 -3.58 -1.66 -2.39
N TYR A 563 -4.32 -2.71 -2.72
CA TYR A 563 -5.55 -3.07 -2.04
C TYR A 563 -5.36 -4.16 -0.97
N TYR A 564 -4.27 -4.94 -1.01
CA TYR A 564 -3.94 -5.85 0.08
C TYR A 564 -3.34 -5.06 1.25
N PRO A 565 -3.86 -5.21 2.49
CA PRO A 565 -3.41 -4.40 3.63
C PRO A 565 -2.12 -4.96 4.26
N LEU A 566 -1.01 -4.90 3.53
CA LEU A 566 0.32 -5.34 3.98
C LEU A 566 0.84 -4.51 5.17
N SER A 567 0.40 -3.26 5.31
CA SER A 567 0.70 -2.35 6.42
C SER A 567 0.22 -2.86 7.77
N LEU A 568 -0.79 -3.73 7.80
CA LEU A 568 -1.20 -4.43 9.02
C LEU A 568 -0.07 -5.33 9.55
N VAL A 569 0.71 -5.95 8.67
CA VAL A 569 1.87 -6.78 9.05
C VAL A 569 2.87 -5.94 9.83
N SER A 570 3.31 -4.83 9.24
CA SER A 570 4.26 -3.90 9.87
C SER A 570 3.72 -3.31 11.18
N SER A 571 2.42 -2.96 11.20
CA SER A 571 1.79 -2.33 12.36
C SER A 571 1.71 -3.26 13.57
N VAL A 572 1.44 -4.56 13.36
CA VAL A 572 1.46 -5.57 14.42
C VAL A 572 2.88 -5.79 14.94
N LEU A 573 3.86 -5.95 14.03
CA LEU A 573 5.27 -6.14 14.40
C LEU A 573 5.81 -4.98 15.23
N LYS A 574 5.43 -3.74 14.90
CA LYS A 574 5.78 -2.51 15.63
C LYS A 574 4.88 -2.25 16.86
N LYS A 575 3.99 -3.17 17.22
CA LYS A 575 3.05 -3.08 18.36
C LYS A 575 2.15 -1.83 18.33
N LYS A 576 1.92 -1.26 17.14
CA LYS A 576 1.05 -0.08 16.93
C LYS A 576 -0.44 -0.45 17.00
N ILE A 577 -0.76 -1.68 16.62
CA ILE A 577 -2.10 -2.27 16.63
C ILE A 577 -2.00 -3.68 17.24
N SER A 578 -3.02 -4.08 18.00
CA SER A 578 -3.04 -5.45 18.54
C SER A 578 -3.28 -6.48 17.42
N PRO A 579 -2.77 -7.72 17.54
CA PRO A 579 -3.01 -8.75 16.52
C PRO A 579 -4.50 -9.10 16.34
N PHE A 580 -5.33 -8.93 17.39
CA PHE A 580 -6.77 -9.19 17.31
C PHE A 580 -7.51 -8.10 16.53
N GLU A 581 -7.16 -6.84 16.78
CA GLU A 581 -7.72 -5.69 16.07
C GLU A 581 -7.28 -5.70 14.60
N ALA A 582 -6.01 -5.97 14.32
CA ALA A 582 -5.50 -6.11 12.96
C ALA A 582 -6.19 -7.23 12.18
N TYR A 583 -6.49 -8.37 12.83
CA TYR A 583 -7.26 -9.44 12.21
C TYR A 583 -8.70 -9.00 11.90
N LYS A 584 -9.33 -8.25 12.80
CA LYS A 584 -10.67 -7.69 12.60
C LYS A 584 -10.68 -6.69 11.43
N GLU A 585 -9.69 -5.81 11.33
CA GLU A 585 -9.52 -4.89 10.21
C GLU A 585 -9.33 -5.64 8.89
N ALA A 586 -8.46 -6.64 8.85
CA ALA A 586 -8.27 -7.48 7.66
C ALA A 586 -9.57 -8.19 7.23
N LEU A 587 -10.37 -8.69 8.18
CA LEU A 587 -11.65 -9.32 7.87
C LEU A 587 -12.74 -8.33 7.43
N ASN A 588 -12.70 -7.09 7.91
CA ASN A 588 -13.71 -6.07 7.62
C ASN A 588 -13.32 -5.14 6.45
N ASN A 589 -12.16 -5.33 5.85
CA ASN A 589 -11.71 -4.52 4.72
C ASN A 589 -12.76 -4.56 3.57
N PRO A 590 -13.27 -3.40 3.11
CA PRO A 590 -14.30 -3.35 2.07
C PRO A 590 -13.81 -3.88 0.71
N ASN A 591 -12.52 -3.80 0.43
CA ASN A 591 -11.95 -4.22 -0.84
C ASN A 591 -11.94 -5.75 -1.00
N LYS A 592 -12.09 -6.52 0.10
CA LYS A 592 -12.19 -7.99 0.08
C LYS A 592 -13.27 -8.53 -0.87
N LEU A 593 -14.26 -7.70 -1.19
CA LEU A 593 -15.37 -8.05 -2.07
C LEU A 593 -14.93 -8.24 -3.51
N PHE A 594 -13.93 -7.47 -3.97
CA PHE A 594 -13.54 -7.48 -5.38
C PHE A 594 -12.11 -7.92 -5.67
N ILE A 595 -11.19 -7.83 -4.71
CA ILE A 595 -9.80 -8.25 -4.90
C ILE A 595 -9.75 -9.78 -5.05
N PRO A 596 -9.10 -10.33 -6.10
CA PRO A 596 -8.91 -11.76 -6.24
C PRO A 596 -8.04 -12.31 -5.10
N ASN A 597 -8.21 -13.58 -4.72
CA ASN A 597 -7.33 -14.26 -3.75
C ASN A 597 -7.20 -13.61 -2.35
N TYR A 598 -8.03 -12.64 -1.97
CA TYR A 598 -8.04 -12.04 -0.63
C TYR A 598 -8.11 -13.09 0.51
N PRO A 599 -8.85 -14.21 0.39
CA PRO A 599 -8.81 -15.28 1.39
C PRO A 599 -7.42 -15.91 1.58
N LYS A 600 -6.59 -15.98 0.53
CA LYS A 600 -5.21 -16.48 0.63
C LYS A 600 -4.34 -15.51 1.43
N PHE A 601 -4.48 -14.20 1.21
CA PHE A 601 -3.83 -13.17 2.02
C PHE A 601 -4.21 -13.31 3.50
N VAL A 602 -5.51 -13.39 3.82
CA VAL A 602 -5.98 -13.54 5.21
C VAL A 602 -5.41 -14.79 5.87
N LYS A 603 -5.29 -15.90 5.11
CA LYS A 603 -4.68 -17.14 5.60
C LYS A 603 -3.20 -16.97 5.94
N ALA A 604 -2.42 -16.32 5.07
CA ALA A 604 -1.00 -16.03 5.31
C ALA A 604 -0.83 -15.07 6.52
N PHE A 605 -1.61 -13.99 6.56
CA PHE A 605 -1.62 -13.03 7.66
C PHE A 605 -1.96 -13.68 9.00
N ARG A 606 -3.01 -14.51 9.05
CA ARG A 606 -3.39 -15.26 10.26
C ARG A 606 -2.26 -16.16 10.77
N LYS A 607 -1.49 -16.79 9.87
CA LYS A 607 -0.34 -17.63 10.25
C LYS A 607 0.75 -16.79 10.94
N MET A 608 1.05 -15.60 10.40
CA MET A 608 1.95 -14.66 11.05
C MET A 608 1.43 -14.23 12.43
N LEU A 609 0.15 -13.85 12.54
CA LEU A 609 -0.42 -13.39 13.81
C LEU A 609 -0.29 -14.45 14.92
N PHE A 610 -0.50 -15.72 14.59
CA PHE A 610 -0.29 -16.81 15.55
C PHE A 610 1.17 -16.93 15.99
N HIS A 611 2.12 -16.80 15.07
CA HIS A 611 3.54 -16.83 15.39
C HIS A 611 3.92 -15.65 16.31
N PHE A 612 3.43 -14.45 16.00
CA PHE A 612 3.63 -13.24 16.80
C PHE A 612 3.06 -13.40 18.22
N ILE A 613 1.81 -13.87 18.35
CA ILE A 613 1.15 -14.09 19.65
C ILE A 613 1.93 -15.10 20.50
N TYR A 614 2.48 -16.15 19.86
CA TYR A 614 3.27 -17.15 20.57
C TYR A 614 4.61 -16.60 21.06
N LYS A 615 5.28 -15.75 20.28
CA LYS A 615 6.57 -15.13 20.61
C LYS A 615 6.43 -14.03 21.66
N GLU A 616 5.41 -13.19 21.56
CA GLU A 616 5.23 -11.96 22.34
C GLU A 616 4.20 -12.09 23.47
N LYS A 617 4.17 -13.23 24.19
CA LYS A 617 3.13 -13.54 25.18
C LYS A 617 2.92 -12.47 26.26
N GLY A 618 4.00 -11.82 26.71
CA GLY A 618 3.92 -10.73 27.69
C GLY A 618 3.16 -9.51 27.16
N TYR A 619 3.45 -9.07 25.95
CA TYR A 619 2.71 -7.99 25.29
C TYR A 619 1.23 -8.35 25.08
N ILE A 620 0.95 -9.58 24.65
CA ILE A 620 -0.44 -10.06 24.47
C ILE A 620 -1.19 -10.06 25.80
N TYR A 621 -0.53 -10.47 26.88
CA TYR A 621 -1.10 -10.44 28.21
C TYR A 621 -1.55 -9.01 28.58
N ASP A 622 -0.70 -8.02 28.39
CA ASP A 622 -1.02 -6.62 28.70
C ASP A 622 -2.17 -6.07 27.85
N ILE A 623 -2.27 -6.47 26.58
CA ILE A 623 -3.45 -6.12 25.74
C ILE A 623 -4.73 -6.72 26.32
N LEU A 624 -4.73 -8.01 26.66
CA LEU A 624 -5.95 -8.70 27.11
C LEU A 624 -6.45 -8.14 28.46
N LYS A 625 -5.54 -7.64 29.32
CA LYS A 625 -5.87 -7.01 30.61
C LYS A 625 -6.80 -5.81 30.48
N LEU A 626 -6.80 -5.13 29.35
CA LEU A 626 -7.59 -3.92 29.15
C LEU A 626 -9.10 -4.19 29.15
N ASN A 627 -9.54 -5.40 28.78
CA ASN A 627 -10.94 -5.79 28.84
C ASN A 627 -11.10 -7.28 29.23
N PRO A 628 -10.93 -7.62 30.51
CA PRO A 628 -10.85 -9.01 30.93
C PRO A 628 -12.17 -9.77 30.84
N ARG A 629 -13.30 -9.05 30.85
CA ARG A 629 -14.62 -9.66 30.71
C ARG A 629 -14.83 -10.30 29.33
N GLU A 630 -14.47 -9.57 28.29
CA GLU A 630 -14.61 -10.04 26.90
C GLU A 630 -13.50 -11.02 26.51
N ASN A 631 -12.37 -10.99 27.21
CA ASN A 631 -11.16 -11.73 26.87
C ASN A 631 -10.89 -12.97 27.74
N ALA A 632 -11.84 -13.40 28.58
CA ALA A 632 -11.64 -14.50 29.52
C ALA A 632 -11.18 -15.81 28.84
N ASN A 633 -11.76 -16.16 27.69
CA ASN A 633 -11.36 -17.36 26.95
C ASN A 633 -9.94 -17.22 26.38
N GLN A 634 -9.57 -16.03 25.92
CA GLN A 634 -8.25 -15.71 25.39
C GLN A 634 -7.19 -15.77 26.49
N PHE A 635 -7.51 -15.35 27.71
CA PHE A 635 -6.65 -15.54 28.89
C PHE A 635 -6.40 -17.02 29.19
N ILE A 636 -7.45 -17.84 29.19
CA ILE A 636 -7.32 -19.28 29.41
C ILE A 636 -6.41 -19.92 28.36
N ILE A 637 -6.53 -19.52 27.09
CA ILE A 637 -5.69 -20.01 26.00
C ILE A 637 -4.24 -19.52 26.14
N LEU A 638 -4.04 -18.21 26.36
CA LEU A 638 -2.70 -17.61 26.50
C LEU A 638 -1.92 -18.23 27.66
N LEU A 639 -2.62 -18.47 28.78
CA LEU A 639 -2.05 -19.10 29.96
C LEU A 639 -1.85 -20.60 29.79
N ASN A 640 -2.32 -21.22 28.71
CA ASN A 640 -2.33 -22.68 28.53
C ASN A 640 -3.09 -23.42 29.64
N LEU A 641 -4.28 -22.93 29.98
CA LEU A 641 -5.15 -23.45 31.05
C LEU A 641 -6.35 -24.25 30.53
N THR A 642 -6.59 -24.30 29.22
CA THR A 642 -7.77 -24.94 28.61
C THR A 642 -7.93 -26.40 29.04
N THR A 643 -6.84 -27.15 29.11
CA THR A 643 -6.84 -28.55 29.55
C THR A 643 -6.93 -28.67 31.06
N GLU A 644 -6.17 -27.88 31.81
CA GLU A 644 -6.12 -27.90 33.28
C GLU A 644 -7.44 -27.51 33.95
N LEU A 645 -8.24 -26.66 33.31
CA LEU A 645 -9.54 -26.20 33.80
C LEU A 645 -10.70 -27.01 33.22
N SER A 646 -10.42 -28.04 32.44
CA SER A 646 -11.44 -28.85 31.78
C SER A 646 -12.45 -29.43 32.78
N GLY A 647 -13.74 -29.16 32.53
CA GLY A 647 -14.83 -29.65 33.37
C GLY A 647 -15.18 -28.76 34.56
N LEU A 648 -14.49 -27.65 34.78
CA LEU A 648 -14.89 -26.63 35.73
C LEU A 648 -15.75 -25.57 35.01
N LYS A 649 -16.94 -25.27 35.52
CA LYS A 649 -17.82 -24.19 35.04
C LYS A 649 -17.86 -23.06 36.07
N LEU A 650 -16.71 -22.43 36.28
CA LEU A 650 -16.56 -21.33 37.23
C LEU A 650 -16.79 -19.97 36.55
N PRO A 651 -17.15 -18.93 37.33
CA PRO A 651 -17.27 -17.54 36.86
C PRO A 651 -15.89 -16.95 36.51
N TYR A 652 -15.26 -17.42 35.43
CA TYR A 652 -13.88 -17.04 35.07
C TYR A 652 -13.73 -15.55 34.79
N THR A 653 -14.75 -14.93 34.22
CA THR A 653 -14.79 -13.49 33.94
C THR A 653 -14.63 -12.67 35.22
N GLU A 654 -15.39 -12.99 36.26
CA GLU A 654 -15.32 -12.36 37.58
C GLU A 654 -13.97 -12.65 38.25
N LEU A 655 -13.49 -13.90 38.16
CA LEU A 655 -12.20 -14.27 38.75
C LEU A 655 -11.01 -13.53 38.14
N PHE A 656 -11.04 -13.29 36.83
CA PHE A 656 -9.99 -12.51 36.19
C PHE A 656 -10.08 -11.04 36.57
N GLN A 657 -11.28 -10.47 36.66
CA GLN A 657 -11.46 -9.09 37.10
C GLN A 657 -10.90 -8.86 38.52
N ASP A 658 -11.18 -9.76 39.46
CA ASP A 658 -10.70 -9.65 40.85
C ASP A 658 -9.18 -9.72 40.98
N LEU A 659 -8.54 -10.52 40.12
CA LEU A 659 -7.10 -10.79 40.20
C LEU A 659 -6.24 -9.76 39.44
N LEU A 660 -6.84 -8.91 38.61
CA LEU A 660 -6.14 -7.98 37.72
C LEU A 660 -5.84 -6.60 38.35
N ASN A 661 -5.95 -6.48 39.68
CA ASN A 661 -5.77 -5.22 40.40
C ASN A 661 -4.30 -4.85 40.70
N GLU A 662 -3.32 -5.70 40.35
CA GLU A 662 -1.90 -5.47 40.61
C GLU A 662 -1.05 -5.70 39.33
N ASN A 663 0.07 -4.98 39.22
CA ASN A 663 1.09 -5.22 38.19
C ASN A 663 1.76 -6.59 38.41
N SER A 664 1.13 -7.67 37.93
CA SER A 664 1.72 -9.01 37.89
C SER A 664 2.21 -9.35 36.50
N ASP A 665 3.29 -10.12 36.41
CA ASP A 665 3.71 -10.76 35.17
C ASP A 665 2.81 -11.97 34.82
N LEU A 666 2.98 -12.52 33.60
CA LEU A 666 2.15 -13.61 33.09
C LEU A 666 2.23 -14.88 33.94
N GLN A 667 3.40 -15.22 34.49
CA GLN A 667 3.58 -16.44 35.29
C GLN A 667 2.98 -16.27 36.69
N GLU A 668 3.21 -15.11 37.29
CA GLU A 668 2.65 -14.76 38.59
C GLU A 668 1.11 -14.77 38.54
N PHE A 669 0.54 -14.19 37.48
CA PHE A 669 -0.90 -14.20 37.25
C PHE A 669 -1.46 -15.61 37.08
N ARG A 670 -0.78 -16.47 36.31
CA ARG A 670 -1.15 -17.90 36.17
C ARG A 670 -1.24 -18.57 37.54
N ARG A 671 -0.26 -18.34 38.40
CA ARG A 671 -0.20 -18.90 39.76
C ARG A 671 -1.33 -18.33 40.65
N LYS A 672 -1.59 -17.02 40.59
CA LYS A 672 -2.68 -16.34 41.31
C LYS A 672 -4.04 -16.94 40.92
N ILE A 673 -4.30 -17.14 39.62
CA ILE A 673 -5.52 -17.77 39.10
C ILE A 673 -5.70 -19.19 39.65
N LEU A 674 -4.69 -20.05 39.50
CA LEU A 674 -4.80 -21.44 39.95
C LEU A 674 -5.04 -21.53 41.46
N LYS A 675 -4.41 -20.65 42.27
CA LYS A 675 -4.67 -20.55 43.70
C LYS A 675 -6.11 -20.10 44.00
N LYS A 676 -6.62 -19.07 43.30
CA LYS A 676 -7.99 -18.59 43.48
C LYS A 676 -9.03 -19.64 43.09
N ILE A 677 -8.82 -20.35 41.99
CA ILE A 677 -9.67 -21.48 41.56
C ILE A 677 -9.68 -22.57 42.62
N HIS A 678 -8.50 -22.95 43.14
CA HIS A 678 -8.39 -23.94 44.21
C HIS A 678 -9.10 -23.49 45.50
N SER A 679 -9.04 -22.20 45.84
CA SER A 679 -9.82 -21.62 46.96
C SER A 679 -11.32 -21.73 46.70
N ASN A 680 -11.81 -21.27 45.56
CA ASN A 680 -13.23 -21.30 45.24
C ASN A 680 -13.80 -22.73 45.24
N ILE A 681 -13.03 -23.71 44.75
CA ILE A 681 -13.44 -25.10 44.83
C ILE A 681 -13.61 -25.50 46.30
N LYS A 682 -12.63 -25.20 47.16
CA LYS A 682 -12.75 -25.49 48.60
C LYS A 682 -13.94 -24.78 49.25
N ASP A 683 -14.19 -23.53 48.89
CA ASP A 683 -15.28 -22.74 49.45
C ASP A 683 -16.65 -23.33 49.05
N ILE A 684 -16.83 -23.71 47.78
CA ILE A 684 -18.03 -24.42 47.31
C ILE A 684 -18.24 -25.73 48.08
N LEU A 685 -17.18 -26.51 48.28
CA LEU A 685 -17.26 -27.80 48.99
C LEU A 685 -17.50 -27.62 50.50
N LYS A 686 -17.03 -26.53 51.09
CA LYS A 686 -17.20 -26.20 52.52
C LYS A 686 -18.59 -25.65 52.83
N LEU A 687 -19.10 -24.71 52.02
CA LEU A 687 -20.41 -24.09 52.22
C LEU A 687 -21.56 -25.08 52.00
N ARG A 688 -21.37 -26.07 51.12
CA ARG A 688 -22.34 -27.14 50.83
C ARG A 688 -23.73 -26.60 50.45
N GLU A 689 -23.77 -25.46 49.76
CA GLU A 689 -25.02 -24.92 49.21
C GLU A 689 -25.64 -25.93 48.22
N ILE A 690 -26.93 -26.20 48.38
CA ILE A 690 -27.65 -27.21 47.59
C ILE A 690 -27.51 -26.90 46.09
N GLY A 691 -26.94 -27.85 45.33
CA GLY A 691 -26.77 -27.72 43.89
C GLY A 691 -25.52 -26.96 43.44
N ALA A 692 -24.73 -26.38 44.35
CA ALA A 692 -23.50 -25.66 43.99
C ALA A 692 -22.47 -26.57 43.30
N SER A 693 -22.50 -27.87 43.59
CA SER A 693 -21.62 -28.86 42.94
C SER A 693 -21.88 -29.06 41.44
N LYS A 694 -22.95 -28.49 40.86
CA LYS A 694 -23.27 -28.57 39.41
C LYS A 694 -22.21 -27.98 38.49
N VAL A 695 -21.38 -27.08 39.02
CA VAL A 695 -20.28 -26.47 38.26
C VAL A 695 -19.16 -27.46 37.92
N PHE A 696 -19.12 -28.65 38.55
CA PHE A 696 -18.08 -29.65 38.34
C PHE A 696 -18.53 -30.75 37.36
N ASN A 697 -17.80 -30.99 36.29
CA ASN A 697 -17.96 -32.15 35.42
C ASN A 697 -16.83 -33.13 35.65
N LEU A 698 -17.06 -34.09 36.54
CA LEU A 698 -16.06 -35.07 36.98
C LEU A 698 -15.47 -35.90 35.83
N LYS A 699 -16.26 -36.22 34.79
CA LYS A 699 -15.78 -36.95 33.61
C LYS A 699 -14.70 -36.16 32.86
N LYS A 700 -14.91 -34.85 32.69
CA LYS A 700 -13.97 -33.93 32.03
C LYS A 700 -12.77 -33.57 32.92
N MET A 701 -12.96 -33.59 34.25
CA MET A 701 -11.91 -33.28 35.23
C MET A 701 -10.88 -34.41 35.42
N ARG A 702 -11.09 -35.62 34.89
CA ARG A 702 -10.27 -36.82 35.16
C ARG A 702 -8.76 -36.62 34.97
N HIS A 703 -8.37 -35.79 34.01
CA HIS A 703 -6.97 -35.51 33.68
C HIS A 703 -6.53 -34.10 34.10
N THR A 704 -7.20 -33.51 35.09
CA THR A 704 -6.90 -32.16 35.59
C THR A 704 -6.29 -32.23 37.00
N PRO A 705 -5.52 -31.19 37.43
CA PRO A 705 -5.01 -31.09 38.80
C PRO A 705 -6.10 -31.08 39.89
N PHE A 706 -7.35 -30.82 39.50
CA PHE A 706 -8.51 -30.72 40.40
C PHE A 706 -9.26 -32.05 40.58
N VAL A 707 -8.82 -33.14 39.93
CA VAL A 707 -9.41 -34.48 40.10
C VAL A 707 -9.38 -34.95 41.55
N LYS A 708 -8.43 -34.46 42.37
CA LYS A 708 -8.31 -34.77 43.79
C LYS A 708 -9.59 -34.47 44.61
N TYR A 709 -10.47 -33.59 44.12
CA TYR A 709 -11.74 -33.25 44.76
C TYR A 709 -12.90 -34.18 44.38
N SER A 710 -12.71 -35.12 43.46
CA SER A 710 -13.80 -35.94 42.89
C SER A 710 -14.59 -36.71 43.95
N ASN A 711 -13.90 -37.33 44.90
CA ASN A 711 -14.54 -38.13 45.96
C ASN A 711 -15.38 -37.27 46.90
N GLU A 712 -14.88 -36.08 47.26
CA GLU A 712 -15.60 -35.13 48.10
C GLU A 712 -16.84 -34.58 47.38
N ILE A 713 -16.71 -34.22 46.10
CA ILE A 713 -17.84 -33.79 45.25
C ILE A 713 -18.90 -34.89 45.15
N LEU A 714 -18.50 -36.14 44.94
CA LEU A 714 -19.43 -37.28 44.86
C LEU A 714 -20.18 -37.49 46.19
N LYS A 715 -19.47 -37.38 47.32
CA LYS A 715 -20.06 -37.47 48.65
C LYS A 715 -21.10 -36.37 48.87
N ILE A 716 -20.75 -35.11 48.60
CA ILE A 716 -21.68 -33.98 48.75
C ILE A 716 -22.90 -34.14 47.86
N ARG A 717 -22.73 -34.51 46.59
CA ARG A 717 -23.86 -34.74 45.66
C ARG A 717 -24.82 -35.82 46.15
N LYS A 718 -24.28 -36.88 46.75
CA LYS A 718 -25.08 -37.94 47.36
C LYS A 718 -25.83 -37.41 48.58
N GLU A 719 -25.14 -36.74 49.50
CA GLU A 719 -25.75 -36.15 50.69
C GLU A 719 -26.85 -35.13 50.35
N GLU A 720 -26.60 -34.21 49.40
CA GLU A 720 -27.59 -33.24 48.90
C GLU A 720 -28.86 -33.94 48.42
N PHE A 721 -28.71 -35.00 47.62
CA PHE A 721 -29.84 -35.75 47.07
C PHE A 721 -30.61 -36.52 48.15
N GLU A 722 -29.89 -37.17 49.07
CA GLU A 722 -30.48 -38.01 50.11
C GLU A 722 -31.11 -37.21 51.25
N GLN A 723 -30.75 -35.93 51.41
CA GLN A 723 -31.32 -35.05 52.44
C GLN A 723 -32.47 -34.19 51.91
N SER A 724 -32.52 -33.93 50.61
CA SER A 724 -33.57 -33.11 49.98
C SER A 724 -34.96 -33.72 50.19
N LYS A 725 -35.86 -32.97 50.81
CA LYS A 725 -37.19 -33.47 51.16
C LYS A 725 -38.06 -33.56 49.91
N VAL A 726 -38.80 -34.66 49.81
CA VAL A 726 -39.86 -34.83 48.83
C VAL A 726 -41.17 -34.99 49.59
N TYR A 727 -42.09 -34.03 49.43
CA TYR A 727 -43.35 -34.05 50.15
C TYR A 727 -44.40 -34.79 49.35
N ARG A 728 -45.05 -35.79 49.97
CA ARG A 728 -46.21 -36.47 49.37
C ARG A 728 -47.50 -35.84 49.91
N TYR A 729 -48.41 -35.53 49.00
CA TYR A 729 -49.75 -35.06 49.31
C TYR A 729 -50.80 -35.78 48.47
N THR A 730 -52.02 -35.80 48.99
CA THR A 730 -53.18 -36.39 48.34
C THR A 730 -54.17 -35.26 48.11
N GLN A 731 -54.51 -34.97 46.87
CA GLN A 731 -55.49 -33.94 46.51
C GLN A 731 -56.49 -34.56 45.53
N ASP A 732 -57.79 -34.52 45.85
CA ASP A 732 -58.88 -35.08 45.04
C ASP A 732 -58.63 -36.54 44.59
N ASP A 733 -58.29 -37.43 45.54
CA ASP A 733 -57.93 -38.85 45.33
C ASP A 733 -56.70 -39.10 44.42
N LYS A 734 -55.94 -38.06 44.07
CA LYS A 734 -54.70 -38.17 43.29
C LYS A 734 -53.48 -37.92 44.16
N ILE A 735 -52.50 -38.82 44.08
CA ILE A 735 -51.21 -38.69 44.78
C ILE A 735 -50.28 -37.83 43.93
N ALA A 736 -49.75 -36.78 44.55
CA ALA A 736 -48.76 -35.89 43.97
C ALA A 736 -47.56 -35.72 44.91
N TYR A 737 -46.42 -35.38 44.32
CA TYR A 737 -45.14 -35.23 45.02
C TYR A 737 -44.53 -33.87 44.73
N GLU A 738 -44.17 -33.13 45.78
CA GLU A 738 -43.40 -31.90 45.68
C GLU A 738 -41.90 -32.20 45.73
N ILE A 739 -41.19 -31.88 44.66
CA ILE A 739 -39.76 -32.17 44.46
C ILE A 739 -38.93 -30.88 44.29
N SER A 740 -39.44 -29.76 44.80
CA SER A 740 -38.85 -28.42 44.67
C SER A 740 -37.41 -28.34 45.20
N GLU A 741 -37.09 -29.04 46.28
CA GLU A 741 -35.72 -29.16 46.80
C GLU A 741 -34.86 -30.14 45.98
N LEU A 742 -35.43 -31.29 45.61
CA LEU A 742 -34.72 -32.35 44.91
C LEU A 742 -34.18 -31.88 43.55
N ILE A 743 -34.97 -31.15 42.76
CA ILE A 743 -34.56 -30.62 41.45
C ILE A 743 -33.38 -29.64 41.57
N LYS A 744 -33.22 -28.97 42.71
CA LYS A 744 -32.09 -28.05 42.95
C LYS A 744 -30.76 -28.79 43.12
N THR A 745 -30.75 -30.05 43.53
CA THR A 745 -29.54 -30.89 43.64
C THR A 745 -28.94 -31.24 42.28
N TYR A 746 -27.68 -31.71 42.26
CA TYR A 746 -27.06 -32.21 41.02
C TYR A 746 -27.86 -33.38 40.41
N TYR A 747 -28.05 -34.47 41.16
CA TYR A 747 -28.70 -35.67 40.64
C TYR A 747 -30.18 -35.43 40.30
N GLY A 748 -30.92 -34.70 41.14
CA GLY A 748 -32.31 -34.37 40.84
C GLY A 748 -32.47 -33.53 39.57
N SER A 749 -31.57 -32.59 39.31
CA SER A 749 -31.57 -31.84 38.03
C SER A 749 -31.29 -32.73 36.82
N GLN A 750 -30.37 -33.70 36.92
CA GLN A 750 -30.09 -34.62 35.83
C GLN A 750 -31.28 -35.55 35.55
N LEU A 751 -31.91 -36.06 36.61
CA LEU A 751 -33.12 -36.88 36.50
C LEU A 751 -34.29 -36.09 35.90
N SER A 752 -34.48 -34.84 36.31
CA SER A 752 -35.50 -33.95 35.74
C SER A 752 -35.35 -33.78 34.23
N VAL A 753 -34.10 -33.60 33.76
CA VAL A 753 -33.80 -33.48 32.32
C VAL A 753 -34.06 -34.79 31.57
N ILE A 754 -33.60 -35.92 32.12
CA ILE A 754 -33.76 -37.25 31.50
C ILE A 754 -35.25 -37.62 31.39
N LEU A 755 -36.03 -37.32 32.42
CA LEU A 755 -37.44 -37.68 32.52
C LEU A 755 -38.39 -36.65 31.89
N LYS A 756 -37.85 -35.55 31.34
CA LYS A 756 -38.59 -34.42 30.76
C LYS A 756 -39.66 -33.88 31.71
N ILE A 757 -39.29 -33.70 32.97
CA ILE A 757 -40.16 -33.05 33.95
C ILE A 757 -40.10 -31.56 33.66
N ASP A 758 -41.16 -31.00 33.06
CA ASP A 758 -41.38 -29.55 32.97
C ASP A 758 -41.19 -28.95 34.36
N MET A 759 -40.65 -27.73 34.49
CA MET A 759 -40.23 -27.09 35.76
C MET A 759 -41.29 -26.97 36.89
N LYS A 760 -42.42 -27.66 36.77
CA LYS A 760 -43.38 -27.97 37.82
C LYS A 760 -42.64 -28.57 39.04
N THR A 761 -42.82 -27.92 40.17
CA THR A 761 -42.37 -28.40 41.48
C THR A 761 -43.15 -29.62 41.96
N THR A 762 -44.24 -29.94 41.27
CA THR A 762 -45.16 -31.04 41.53
C THR A 762 -45.12 -32.08 40.41
N ILE A 763 -45.03 -33.36 40.76
CA ILE A 763 -45.09 -34.48 39.82
C ILE A 763 -46.11 -35.54 40.24
N THR A 764 -46.56 -36.34 39.26
CA THR A 764 -47.48 -37.47 39.48
C THR A 764 -46.75 -38.69 40.08
N GLN A 765 -47.52 -39.64 40.62
CA GLN A 765 -47.02 -40.94 41.09
C GLN A 765 -46.17 -41.67 40.04
N GLU A 766 -46.58 -41.67 38.77
CA GLU A 766 -45.85 -42.32 37.68
C GLU A 766 -44.44 -41.74 37.54
N LYS A 767 -44.33 -40.41 37.49
CA LYS A 767 -43.04 -39.70 37.40
C LYS A 767 -42.20 -39.88 38.66
N PHE A 768 -42.82 -39.95 39.83
CA PHE A 768 -42.10 -40.22 41.07
C PHE A 768 -41.51 -41.63 41.09
N ASN A 769 -42.25 -42.64 40.62
CA ASN A 769 -41.77 -44.02 40.49
C ASN A 769 -40.59 -44.12 39.52
N GLU A 770 -40.62 -43.38 38.41
CA GLU A 770 -39.48 -43.26 37.49
C GLU A 770 -38.24 -42.69 38.21
N ILE A 771 -38.38 -41.57 38.94
CA ILE A 771 -37.28 -40.99 39.74
C ILE A 771 -36.76 -42.01 40.76
N GLN A 772 -37.63 -42.71 41.47
CA GLN A 772 -37.26 -43.71 42.47
C GLN A 772 -36.47 -44.88 41.86
N ASN A 773 -36.86 -45.35 40.67
CA ASN A 773 -36.16 -46.40 39.92
C ASN A 773 -34.77 -45.95 39.46
N PHE A 774 -34.64 -44.72 38.94
CA PHE A 774 -33.33 -44.19 38.58
C PHE A 774 -32.43 -43.96 39.80
N SER A 775 -33.01 -43.51 40.91
CA SER A 775 -32.29 -43.27 42.17
C SER A 775 -31.77 -44.58 42.77
N SER A 776 -32.57 -45.64 42.77
CA SER A 776 -32.15 -46.96 43.26
C SER A 776 -31.02 -47.55 42.42
N LYS A 777 -31.07 -47.41 41.09
CA LYS A 777 -29.98 -47.81 40.18
C LYS A 777 -28.68 -47.06 40.44
N LEU A 778 -28.75 -45.84 40.94
CA LEU A 778 -27.60 -45.01 41.31
C LEU A 778 -27.18 -45.18 42.79
N ASN A 779 -27.84 -46.08 43.54
CA ASN A 779 -27.65 -46.28 44.97
C ASN A 779 -27.82 -44.98 45.80
N LEU A 780 -28.86 -44.22 45.44
CA LEU A 780 -29.31 -42.98 46.10
C LEU A 780 -30.66 -43.21 46.78
N LYS A 781 -30.82 -42.75 48.03
CA LYS A 781 -32.07 -42.82 48.78
C LYS A 781 -32.89 -41.54 48.65
N LEU A 782 -34.20 -41.63 48.40
CA LEU A 782 -35.09 -40.47 48.42
C LEU A 782 -35.61 -40.21 49.84
N ASN A 783 -35.57 -38.97 50.30
CA ASN A 783 -36.14 -38.55 51.59
C ASN A 783 -37.62 -38.18 51.44
N LEU A 784 -38.48 -39.18 51.55
CA LEU A 784 -39.93 -38.99 51.44
C LEU A 784 -40.52 -38.54 52.78
N VAL A 785 -41.10 -37.33 52.79
CA VAL A 785 -41.83 -36.78 53.93
C VAL A 785 -43.34 -36.89 53.65
N LYS A 786 -44.08 -37.56 54.53
CA LYS A 786 -45.54 -37.61 54.45
C LYS A 786 -46.10 -36.36 55.12
N ASN A 787 -46.77 -35.48 54.36
CA ASN A 787 -47.65 -34.50 54.99
C ASN A 787 -48.97 -35.21 55.32
N LEU A 788 -49.30 -35.28 56.61
CA LEU A 788 -50.62 -35.66 57.10
C LEU A 788 -51.48 -34.40 57.13
N SER A 789 -52.21 -34.16 56.04
CA SER A 789 -53.42 -33.33 56.02
C SER A 789 -54.33 -33.87 54.92
#